data_AF-A0A644XFB1-F1
#
_entry.id   AF-A0A644XFB1-F1
#
_cell.length_a   1.000
_cell.length_b   1.000
_cell.length_c   1.000
_cell.angle_alpha   90.00
_cell.angle_beta   90.00
_cell.angle_gamma   90.00
#
_symmetry.space_group_name_H-M   'P 1'
#
loop_
_entity.id
_entity.type
_entity.pdbx_description
1 polymer ?
#
loop_
_entity_poly.entity_id
_entity_poly.type
_entity_poly.pdbx_seq_one_letter_code
_entity_poly.pdbx_strand_id
1 'polypeptide(L)'
;MFDFIKNDRGDEIKGFQWFIDNCSPFDDNPLLTIDMLWDFFYEKGKEYLSHDIRSILNCYTRAVTKSLDTDEARVLKTILLLQSISQKVGDTVELFIPNEKNVNNAFEGSDMENDEPSRLADKLVREEILYKKAMGGGKFQYSALVNVGDNAAIDKFKDEIRKKSTSTLVAEGDVASAISLGGALKLRYAMRCASSNDFKTTINAMRNQEETIGNKIMAVATFAKDDYESAIISKSIQDALKDGSYHIVIIDASTTPLGYDLLEQYVDAMANAMYQRGKDNMQANQYETNAKEVLKKWKNKITNGEFIIYTVDDPHGVRVTTIEQMYTELTAINKKHFRCGLETGNAVTDTMWLSNSLASGVECGANQATSGQFKSGNPQTKLENYIGNDAWQKEDYWISKPFLLISNIKKCVEDTIATSFKSEGRISISHIYDVLKAEPYGFMPCNLTAFILGFVLKEYTLGSYSWSDGLTNDVMSVAKLKEMISEIIKHQMNPIPRYKEKYIVTLTTEEKSFNDASSKAFGISINLCTSIEQTRERIRQKMKELSFPIWCLKYILNKVPLKTEPERVAELIDCFSGIANNNNFGTVKTDSDIALSIGKICMENTYIVDDLKSIISKEKCIDGMDAYLHTYENGTLIALAAEIGDGGQYLNYLKRKFDADAATWVWNINTAEQKISEVILDYQIIKESNKILPQNITFENTIREWCDRCNYIRISYLYAKNNWNELSELMEIIYNMKRSGVLLDSQRQKFLTVITMHGLAFNTFYNNQTEMFKNVCGYFLDQYQFSNEEVAEVFKMLPAGQFARDKAEFQKTVQDTIEKYIAESLNKQLKDMWKTRTGTESPREWSQRYKMPILCIVPDKDIHAAKEAFDTINKKQPDNNSIEKAISFLNQADYIKQLDIKKVRDNAFCTRIIKSYDVMLDDIEEVKNYLDKVITASPYDWFGLPEVDKKLQQMAEVKYTQRGCDKALEKIDRMDVADVKRYLKDLIRDNMIVGMEIIKDS
;
A
#
# COMPACT_ATOMS: atom_id res chain seq x y z
N MET A 1 -43.22 -68.70 22.04
CA MET A 1 -44.49 -68.92 22.75
C MET A 1 -45.48 -69.72 21.90
N PHE A 2 -45.93 -69.23 20.73
CA PHE A 2 -46.81 -70.02 19.85
C PHE A 2 -46.23 -71.39 19.46
N ASP A 3 -44.92 -71.47 19.25
CA ASP A 3 -44.23 -72.72 18.94
C ASP A 3 -44.24 -73.70 20.13
N PHE A 4 -43.96 -73.24 21.37
CA PHE A 4 -44.09 -74.08 22.58
C PHE A 4 -45.51 -74.64 22.79
N ILE A 5 -46.54 -73.87 22.42
CA ILE A 5 -47.95 -74.24 22.63
C ILE A 5 -48.46 -75.22 21.58
N LYS A 6 -48.03 -75.11 20.32
CA LYS A 6 -48.61 -75.86 19.18
C LYS A 6 -47.73 -76.97 18.61
N ASN A 7 -46.47 -77.05 18.98
CA ASN A 7 -45.52 -77.98 18.37
C ASN A 7 -45.68 -79.38 19.01
N ASP A 8 -46.30 -80.30 18.27
CA ASP A 8 -46.59 -81.68 18.68
C ASP A 8 -45.54 -82.66 18.14
N ARG A 9 -44.29 -82.48 18.56
CA ARG A 9 -43.20 -83.42 18.24
C ARG A 9 -43.01 -84.51 19.29
N GLY A 10 -44.02 -84.73 20.15
CA GLY A 10 -43.99 -85.75 21.21
C GLY A 10 -42.73 -85.67 22.07
N ASP A 11 -42.09 -86.82 22.31
CA ASP A 11 -40.90 -86.95 23.18
C ASP A 11 -39.64 -86.20 22.67
N GLU A 12 -39.63 -85.71 21.42
CA GLU A 12 -38.48 -84.94 20.89
C GLU A 12 -38.42 -83.50 21.42
N ILE A 13 -39.57 -82.91 21.72
CA ILE A 13 -39.72 -81.57 22.28
C ILE A 13 -40.86 -81.65 23.30
N LYS A 14 -40.52 -81.77 24.60
CA LYS A 14 -41.47 -81.78 25.72
C LYS A 14 -42.15 -80.40 25.88
N GLY A 15 -42.96 -80.03 24.90
CA GLY A 15 -43.73 -78.79 24.84
C GLY A 15 -45.07 -78.89 25.57
N PHE A 16 -45.93 -77.89 25.39
CA PHE A 16 -47.21 -77.81 26.10
C PHE A 16 -48.15 -78.99 25.75
N GLN A 17 -48.17 -79.42 24.48
CA GLN A 17 -49.00 -80.55 24.06
C GLN A 17 -48.53 -81.86 24.71
N TRP A 18 -47.21 -82.09 24.74
CA TRP A 18 -46.62 -83.23 25.44
C TRP A 18 -46.98 -83.24 26.93
N PHE A 19 -46.96 -82.07 27.59
CA PHE A 19 -47.38 -81.96 29.00
C PHE A 19 -48.85 -82.37 29.19
N ILE A 20 -49.77 -81.89 28.34
CA ILE A 20 -51.19 -82.28 28.43
C ILE A 20 -51.38 -83.79 28.21
N ASP A 21 -50.61 -84.38 27.29
CA ASP A 21 -50.75 -85.79 26.94
C ASP A 21 -50.14 -86.74 27.99
N ASN A 22 -49.20 -86.26 28.81
CA ASN A 22 -48.42 -87.08 29.75
C ASN A 22 -48.61 -86.71 31.23
N CYS A 23 -49.25 -85.59 31.55
CA CYS A 23 -49.49 -85.16 32.92
C CYS A 23 -50.99 -85.04 33.20
N SER A 24 -51.45 -85.73 34.23
CA SER A 24 -52.83 -85.75 34.71
C SER A 24 -52.99 -84.85 35.94
N PRO A 25 -54.18 -84.26 36.18
CA PRO A 25 -54.49 -83.58 37.44
C PRO A 25 -54.39 -84.45 38.70
N PHE A 26 -54.24 -85.77 38.54
CA PHE A 26 -54.09 -86.73 39.63
C PHE A 26 -52.66 -87.25 39.82
N ASP A 27 -51.70 -86.77 39.03
CA ASP A 27 -50.29 -87.14 39.18
C ASP A 27 -49.65 -86.36 40.35
N ASP A 28 -48.54 -86.89 40.89
CA ASP A 28 -47.83 -86.30 42.03
C ASP A 28 -47.41 -84.84 41.79
N ASN A 29 -47.10 -84.47 40.54
CA ASN A 29 -46.95 -83.09 40.10
C ASN A 29 -47.94 -82.76 38.96
N PRO A 30 -49.06 -82.09 39.25
CA PRO A 30 -50.04 -81.72 38.24
C PRO A 30 -49.72 -80.41 37.49
N LEU A 31 -48.58 -79.75 37.78
CA LEU A 31 -48.25 -78.41 37.28
C LEU A 31 -47.13 -78.43 36.22
N LEU A 32 -47.25 -77.53 35.24
CA LEU A 32 -46.17 -77.22 34.31
C LEU A 32 -45.17 -76.27 34.98
N THR A 33 -44.13 -76.83 35.60
CA THR A 33 -43.09 -76.08 36.33
C THR A 33 -41.97 -75.56 35.41
N ILE A 34 -41.20 -74.59 35.88
CA ILE A 34 -40.19 -73.87 35.06
C ILE A 34 -39.09 -74.80 34.52
N ASP A 35 -38.69 -75.81 35.30
CA ASP A 35 -37.69 -76.81 34.91
C ASP A 35 -38.11 -77.66 33.70
N MET A 36 -39.42 -77.89 33.52
CA MET A 36 -39.95 -78.60 32.35
C MET A 36 -39.77 -77.80 31.05
N LEU A 37 -39.56 -76.48 31.15
CA LEU A 37 -39.30 -75.61 30.01
C LEU A 37 -37.84 -75.71 29.51
N TRP A 38 -36.96 -76.39 30.26
CA TRP A 38 -35.53 -76.49 29.97
C TRP A 38 -35.21 -77.08 28.60
N ASP A 39 -35.85 -78.19 28.23
CA ASP A 39 -35.57 -78.90 26.98
C ASP A 39 -35.95 -78.03 25.76
N PHE A 40 -37.03 -77.27 25.89
CA PHE A 40 -37.48 -76.31 24.88
C PHE A 40 -36.53 -75.11 24.75
N PHE A 41 -36.21 -74.43 25.86
CA PHE A 41 -35.45 -73.17 25.80
C PHE A 41 -33.93 -73.37 25.68
N TYR A 42 -33.38 -74.46 26.21
CA TYR A 42 -31.94 -74.70 26.21
C TYR A 42 -31.53 -75.85 25.28
N GLU A 43 -32.00 -77.08 25.45
CA GLU A 43 -31.45 -78.22 24.67
C GLU A 43 -31.68 -78.08 23.16
N LYS A 44 -32.88 -77.64 22.75
CA LYS A 44 -33.22 -77.43 21.33
C LYS A 44 -33.09 -75.96 20.89
N GLY A 45 -33.05 -75.02 21.83
CA GLY A 45 -32.94 -73.58 21.59
C GLY A 45 -31.51 -73.02 21.64
N LYS A 46 -30.51 -73.81 22.07
CA LYS A 46 -29.14 -73.37 22.40
C LYS A 46 -28.47 -72.49 21.35
N GLU A 47 -28.64 -72.84 20.08
CA GLU A 47 -27.96 -72.19 18.95
C GLU A 47 -28.39 -70.74 18.76
N TYR A 48 -29.62 -70.40 19.18
CA TYR A 48 -30.22 -69.07 19.07
C TYR A 48 -30.04 -68.20 20.32
N LEU A 49 -29.41 -68.73 21.38
CA LEU A 49 -29.12 -67.98 22.60
C LEU A 49 -27.84 -67.17 22.46
N SER A 50 -27.83 -65.95 23.01
CA SER A 50 -26.62 -65.12 23.10
C SER A 50 -25.54 -65.78 23.98
N HIS A 51 -24.28 -65.43 23.75
CA HIS A 51 -23.13 -66.08 24.40
C HIS A 51 -23.20 -66.02 25.93
N ASP A 52 -23.63 -64.88 26.48
CA ASP A 52 -23.83 -64.64 27.91
C ASP A 52 -24.91 -65.56 28.51
N ILE A 53 -26.08 -65.66 27.89
CA ILE A 53 -27.17 -66.57 28.32
C ILE A 53 -26.71 -68.03 28.21
N ARG A 54 -26.07 -68.38 27.09
CA ARG A 54 -25.55 -69.72 26.84
C ARG A 54 -24.53 -70.13 27.90
N SER A 55 -23.68 -69.19 28.35
CA SER A 55 -22.66 -69.44 29.37
C SER A 55 -23.25 -69.80 30.73
N ILE A 56 -24.36 -69.15 31.11
CA ILE A 56 -25.12 -69.44 32.34
C ILE A 56 -25.76 -70.82 32.24
N LEU A 57 -26.52 -71.10 31.18
CA LEU A 57 -27.23 -72.37 31.03
C LEU A 57 -26.27 -73.56 30.83
N ASN A 58 -25.09 -73.35 30.25
CA ASN A 58 -24.00 -74.34 30.17
C ASN A 58 -23.51 -74.80 31.56
N CYS A 59 -23.80 -74.08 32.65
CA CYS A 59 -23.47 -74.54 34.00
C CYS A 59 -24.21 -75.81 34.39
N TYR A 60 -25.41 -76.06 33.85
CA TYR A 60 -26.10 -77.32 34.08
C TYR A 60 -25.28 -78.52 33.59
N THR A 61 -24.72 -78.45 32.38
CA THR A 61 -23.87 -79.52 31.82
C THR A 61 -22.64 -79.79 32.68
N ARG A 62 -22.09 -78.75 33.33
CA ARG A 62 -20.97 -78.87 34.28
C ARG A 62 -21.41 -79.40 35.65
N ALA A 63 -22.63 -79.12 36.08
CA ALA A 63 -23.16 -79.56 37.36
C ALA A 63 -23.57 -81.04 37.33
N VAL A 64 -24.06 -81.55 36.20
CA VAL A 64 -24.44 -82.97 36.04
C VAL A 64 -23.27 -83.92 36.30
N THR A 65 -22.02 -83.50 36.10
CA THR A 65 -20.85 -84.34 36.44
C THR A 65 -20.66 -84.55 37.95
N LYS A 66 -21.40 -83.84 38.80
CA LYS A 66 -21.39 -83.98 40.27
C LYS A 66 -22.49 -84.93 40.80
N SER A 67 -23.16 -85.69 39.94
CA SER A 67 -24.18 -86.69 40.32
C SER A 67 -25.39 -86.10 41.07
N LEU A 68 -25.98 -85.03 40.51
CA LEU A 68 -27.20 -84.42 41.03
C LEU A 68 -28.35 -85.44 41.12
N ASP A 69 -29.12 -85.38 42.20
CA ASP A 69 -30.40 -86.07 42.28
C ASP A 69 -31.46 -85.40 41.38
N THR A 70 -32.60 -86.07 41.21
CA THR A 70 -33.65 -85.63 40.28
C THR A 70 -34.20 -84.26 40.66
N ASP A 71 -34.31 -83.98 41.95
CA ASP A 71 -34.93 -82.76 42.46
C ASP A 71 -33.95 -81.58 42.46
N GLU A 72 -32.67 -81.84 42.78
CA GLU A 72 -31.57 -80.91 42.59
C GLU A 72 -31.41 -80.46 41.13
N ALA A 73 -31.56 -81.40 40.19
CA ALA A 73 -31.50 -81.10 38.77
C ALA A 73 -32.65 -80.17 38.35
N ARG A 74 -33.87 -80.40 38.86
CA ARG A 74 -35.05 -79.56 38.59
C ARG A 74 -34.88 -78.16 39.15
N VAL A 75 -34.46 -78.04 40.42
CA VAL A 75 -34.21 -76.75 41.08
C VAL A 75 -33.09 -75.98 40.37
N LEU A 76 -32.01 -76.65 39.98
CA LEU A 76 -30.90 -76.01 39.26
C LEU A 76 -31.35 -75.48 37.88
N LYS A 77 -32.13 -76.24 37.10
CA LYS A 77 -32.66 -75.79 35.81
C LYS A 77 -33.50 -74.51 35.97
N THR A 78 -34.37 -74.48 36.97
CA THR A 78 -35.21 -73.32 37.29
C THR A 78 -34.36 -72.09 37.63
N ILE A 79 -33.36 -72.23 38.50
CA ILE A 79 -32.46 -71.12 38.89
C ILE A 79 -31.69 -70.58 37.67
N LEU A 80 -31.16 -71.45 36.82
CA LEU A 80 -30.38 -71.05 35.65
C LEU A 80 -31.25 -70.32 34.60
N LEU A 81 -32.50 -70.75 34.40
CA LEU A 81 -33.45 -70.07 33.51
C LEU A 81 -33.86 -68.70 34.06
N LEU A 82 -34.19 -68.61 35.35
CA LEU A 82 -34.53 -67.35 36.02
C LEU A 82 -33.34 -66.38 36.00
N GLN A 83 -32.14 -66.83 36.33
CA GLN A 83 -30.91 -66.02 36.27
C GLN A 83 -30.68 -65.48 34.86
N SER A 84 -30.84 -66.31 33.83
CA SER A 84 -30.64 -65.91 32.43
C SER A 84 -31.59 -64.81 32.00
N ILE A 85 -32.86 -64.90 32.43
CA ILE A 85 -33.87 -63.88 32.14
C ILE A 85 -33.58 -62.60 32.94
N SER A 86 -33.32 -62.73 34.24
CA SER A 86 -32.99 -61.61 35.14
C SER A 86 -31.81 -60.79 34.60
N GLN A 87 -30.73 -61.47 34.20
CA GLN A 87 -29.56 -60.80 33.65
C GLN A 87 -29.87 -60.08 32.32
N LYS A 88 -30.69 -60.68 31.45
CA LYS A 88 -31.07 -60.06 30.17
C LYS A 88 -31.91 -58.80 30.36
N VAL A 89 -32.69 -58.73 31.44
CA VAL A 89 -33.48 -57.54 31.80
C VAL A 89 -32.78 -56.62 32.83
N GLY A 90 -31.51 -56.86 33.12
CA GLY A 90 -30.71 -56.02 34.02
C GLY A 90 -31.16 -56.05 35.48
N ASP A 91 -31.67 -57.19 35.95
CA ASP A 91 -32.18 -57.40 37.32
C ASP A 91 -33.32 -56.44 37.73
N THR A 92 -34.03 -55.86 36.75
CA THR A 92 -35.07 -54.84 36.98
C THR A 92 -36.45 -55.40 37.36
N VAL A 93 -36.69 -56.69 37.13
CA VAL A 93 -38.00 -57.34 37.37
C VAL A 93 -37.90 -58.28 38.56
N GLU A 94 -38.51 -57.91 39.69
CA GLU A 94 -38.39 -58.64 40.96
C GLU A 94 -38.82 -60.11 40.87
N LEU A 95 -39.80 -60.43 40.02
CA LEU A 95 -40.30 -61.80 39.80
C LEU A 95 -39.28 -62.74 39.14
N PHE A 96 -38.31 -62.21 38.38
CA PHE A 96 -37.31 -63.04 37.68
C PHE A 96 -36.04 -63.24 38.49
N ILE A 97 -35.88 -62.55 39.62
CA ILE A 97 -34.71 -62.69 40.48
C ILE A 97 -34.76 -64.07 41.14
N PRO A 98 -33.77 -64.96 40.94
CA PRO A 98 -33.75 -66.27 41.58
C PRO A 98 -33.36 -66.12 43.06
N ASN A 99 -34.26 -65.61 43.89
CA ASN A 99 -34.11 -65.54 45.35
C ASN A 99 -34.90 -66.66 46.03
N GLU A 100 -34.74 -66.82 47.35
CA GLU A 100 -35.43 -67.84 48.14
C GLU A 100 -36.93 -67.89 47.86
N LYS A 101 -37.60 -66.74 47.90
CA LYS A 101 -39.05 -66.63 47.66
C LYS A 101 -39.44 -67.08 46.26
N ASN A 102 -38.77 -66.58 45.22
CA ASN A 102 -39.15 -66.85 43.84
C ASN A 102 -38.81 -68.29 43.41
N VAL A 103 -37.76 -68.89 44.00
CA VAL A 103 -37.44 -70.30 43.78
C VAL A 103 -38.49 -71.19 44.41
N ASN A 104 -38.97 -70.89 45.63
CA ASN A 104 -40.07 -71.63 46.24
C ASN A 104 -41.39 -71.44 45.47
N ASN A 105 -41.69 -70.21 45.07
CA ASN A 105 -42.89 -69.91 44.27
C ASN A 105 -42.89 -70.62 42.90
N ALA A 106 -41.72 -70.95 42.34
CA ALA A 106 -41.63 -71.64 41.04
C ALA A 106 -42.13 -73.10 41.08
N PHE A 107 -42.22 -73.68 42.28
CA PHE A 107 -42.69 -75.05 42.51
C PHE A 107 -43.91 -75.10 43.46
N GLU A 108 -44.52 -73.95 43.77
CA GLU A 108 -45.69 -73.89 44.65
C GLU A 108 -46.87 -74.68 44.04
N GLY A 109 -47.37 -75.68 44.78
CA GLY A 109 -48.42 -76.60 44.34
C GLY A 109 -47.94 -77.79 43.49
N SER A 110 -46.62 -77.98 43.34
CA SER A 110 -46.01 -79.19 42.79
C SER A 110 -45.72 -80.21 43.90
N ASP A 111 -45.11 -81.32 43.53
CA ASP A 111 -44.54 -82.35 44.42
C ASP A 111 -43.45 -81.84 45.41
N MET A 112 -42.95 -80.61 45.26
CA MET A 112 -41.89 -80.01 46.11
C MET A 112 -42.44 -78.90 47.02
N GLU A 113 -43.09 -79.27 48.13
CA GLU A 113 -43.68 -78.32 49.08
C GLU A 113 -42.76 -77.97 50.28
N ASN A 114 -43.19 -77.03 51.13
CA ASN A 114 -42.55 -76.68 52.41
C ASN A 114 -41.09 -76.18 52.32
N ASP A 115 -40.84 -75.21 51.44
CA ASP A 115 -39.52 -74.58 51.21
C ASP A 115 -38.41 -75.56 50.79
N GLU A 116 -38.77 -76.75 50.29
CA GLU A 116 -37.84 -77.72 49.75
C GLU A 116 -36.97 -77.18 48.58
N PRO A 117 -37.53 -76.41 47.61
CA PRO A 117 -36.72 -75.84 46.53
C PRO A 117 -35.59 -74.92 47.00
N SER A 118 -35.84 -74.04 47.97
CA SER A 118 -34.79 -73.14 48.51
C SER A 118 -33.76 -73.90 49.35
N ARG A 119 -34.16 -74.96 50.07
CA ARG A 119 -33.20 -75.85 50.78
C ARG A 119 -32.28 -76.59 49.82
N LEU A 120 -32.81 -77.07 48.69
CA LEU A 120 -32.03 -77.67 47.61
C LEU A 120 -31.13 -76.63 46.93
N ALA A 121 -31.62 -75.41 46.69
CA ALA A 121 -30.79 -74.31 46.20
C ALA A 121 -29.61 -73.99 47.15
N ASP A 122 -29.87 -73.97 48.47
CA ASP A 122 -28.83 -73.81 49.49
C ASP A 122 -27.86 -75.01 49.56
N LYS A 123 -28.33 -76.23 49.26
CA LYS A 123 -27.47 -77.41 49.10
C LYS A 123 -26.54 -77.25 47.89
N LEU A 124 -27.07 -76.83 46.75
CA LEU A 124 -26.29 -76.52 45.54
C LEU A 124 -25.28 -75.38 45.76
N VAL A 125 -25.57 -74.45 46.67
CA VAL A 125 -24.58 -73.44 47.12
C VAL A 125 -23.46 -74.08 47.94
N ARG A 126 -23.78 -74.97 48.89
CA ARG A 126 -22.77 -75.70 49.69
C ARG A 126 -21.89 -76.61 48.84
N GLU A 127 -22.42 -77.14 47.74
CA GLU A 127 -21.71 -78.02 46.80
C GLU A 127 -20.94 -77.27 45.71
N GLU A 128 -20.84 -75.94 45.82
CA GLU A 128 -20.11 -75.07 44.89
C GLU A 128 -20.60 -75.21 43.44
N ILE A 129 -21.92 -75.34 43.27
CA ILE A 129 -22.60 -75.32 41.97
C ILE A 129 -23.22 -73.94 41.73
N LEU A 130 -23.80 -73.38 42.79
CA LEU A 130 -24.34 -72.03 42.85
C LEU A 130 -23.61 -71.19 43.91
N TYR A 131 -23.81 -69.88 43.90
CA TYR A 131 -23.42 -68.99 45.00
C TYR A 131 -24.50 -67.92 45.23
N LYS A 132 -24.51 -67.32 46.42
CA LYS A 132 -25.39 -66.19 46.75
C LYS A 132 -24.74 -64.87 46.32
N LYS A 133 -25.25 -64.24 45.26
CA LYS A 133 -24.83 -62.91 44.79
C LYS A 133 -25.62 -61.83 45.52
N ALA A 134 -24.94 -60.91 46.20
CA ALA A 134 -25.57 -59.80 46.92
C ALA A 134 -26.19 -58.77 45.96
N MET A 135 -27.37 -58.24 46.30
CA MET A 135 -28.15 -57.28 45.48
C MET A 135 -28.40 -55.93 46.16
N GLY A 136 -27.75 -55.66 47.30
CA GLY A 136 -27.98 -54.47 48.13
C GLY A 136 -29.17 -54.64 49.09
N GLY A 137 -29.17 -53.89 50.21
CA GLY A 137 -30.25 -53.92 51.20
C GLY A 137 -30.48 -55.26 51.91
N GLY A 138 -29.43 -56.11 51.99
CA GLY A 138 -29.50 -57.45 52.60
C GLY A 138 -30.15 -58.53 51.71
N LYS A 139 -30.56 -58.20 50.47
CA LYS A 139 -31.13 -59.17 49.51
C LYS A 139 -30.04 -59.92 48.74
N PHE A 140 -30.34 -61.15 48.33
CA PHE A 140 -29.45 -61.99 47.51
C PHE A 140 -30.20 -62.66 46.37
N GLN A 141 -29.45 -63.13 45.37
CA GLN A 141 -29.93 -64.04 44.32
C GLN A 141 -28.98 -65.25 44.20
N TYR A 142 -29.53 -66.43 43.90
CA TYR A 142 -28.78 -67.62 43.52
C TYR A 142 -28.23 -67.44 42.12
N SER A 143 -26.92 -67.57 41.96
CA SER A 143 -26.24 -67.38 40.68
C SER A 143 -25.30 -68.53 40.38
N ALA A 144 -25.24 -68.93 39.12
CA ALA A 144 -24.29 -69.90 38.62
C ALA A 144 -22.85 -69.37 38.69
N LEU A 145 -21.91 -70.26 39.01
CA LEU A 145 -20.47 -70.00 38.94
C LEU A 145 -20.00 -69.90 37.48
N VAL A 146 -20.29 -68.76 36.84
CA VAL A 146 -19.81 -68.43 35.49
C VAL A 146 -18.65 -67.46 35.62
N ASN A 147 -17.41 -67.97 35.43
CA ASN A 147 -16.14 -67.23 35.52
C ASN A 147 -15.95 -66.46 36.85
N VAL A 148 -15.18 -67.06 37.75
CA VAL A 148 -14.64 -66.39 38.94
C VAL A 148 -13.81 -65.18 38.49
N GLY A 149 -14.38 -63.99 38.57
CA GLY A 149 -13.60 -62.78 38.72
C GLY A 149 -12.80 -62.90 40.03
N ASP A 150 -11.52 -62.57 39.98
CA ASP A 150 -10.65 -62.51 41.15
C ASP A 150 -11.14 -61.42 42.11
N ASN A 151 -12.08 -61.78 42.99
CA ASN A 151 -12.68 -60.88 43.98
C ASN A 151 -11.62 -60.26 44.90
N ALA A 152 -10.50 -60.96 45.15
CA ALA A 152 -9.40 -60.41 45.94
C ALA A 152 -8.68 -59.26 45.22
N ALA A 153 -8.62 -59.28 43.88
CA ALA A 153 -8.11 -58.16 43.10
C ALA A 153 -9.08 -56.96 43.07
N ILE A 154 -10.40 -57.22 43.01
CA ILE A 154 -11.41 -56.15 43.08
C ILE A 154 -11.38 -55.47 44.45
N ASP A 155 -11.30 -56.23 45.55
CA ASP A 155 -11.25 -55.67 46.90
C ASP A 155 -10.00 -54.81 47.13
N LYS A 156 -8.84 -55.18 46.56
CA LYS A 156 -7.64 -54.33 46.56
C LYS A 156 -7.89 -52.99 45.88
N PHE A 157 -8.57 -52.99 44.73
CA PHE A 157 -8.94 -51.73 44.07
C PHE A 157 -9.94 -50.93 44.91
N LYS A 158 -10.91 -51.57 45.58
CA LYS A 158 -11.84 -50.86 46.48
C LYS A 158 -11.09 -50.11 47.59
N ASP A 159 -10.11 -50.76 48.22
CA ASP A 159 -9.28 -50.14 49.27
C ASP A 159 -8.43 -48.98 48.77
N GLU A 160 -7.96 -49.03 47.52
CA GLU A 160 -7.27 -47.92 46.88
C GLU A 160 -8.22 -46.74 46.59
N ILE A 161 -9.40 -47.02 46.05
CA ILE A 161 -10.39 -45.98 45.74
C ILE A 161 -10.90 -45.28 47.00
N ARG A 162 -11.09 -46.00 48.12
CA ARG A 162 -11.51 -45.39 49.40
C ARG A 162 -10.50 -44.36 49.94
N LYS A 163 -9.21 -44.49 49.58
CA LYS A 163 -8.15 -43.55 49.97
C LYS A 163 -8.14 -42.25 49.15
N LYS A 164 -8.94 -42.14 48.09
CA LYS A 164 -9.08 -40.89 47.32
C LYS A 164 -9.53 -39.75 48.24
N SER A 165 -8.91 -38.60 48.06
CA SER A 165 -9.31 -37.38 48.76
C SER A 165 -10.62 -36.85 48.19
N THR A 166 -11.35 -36.11 49.01
CA THR A 166 -12.59 -35.44 48.59
C THR A 166 -12.37 -34.46 47.44
N SER A 167 -11.23 -33.74 47.42
CA SER A 167 -10.87 -32.88 46.30
C SER A 167 -10.76 -33.63 44.97
N THR A 168 -10.26 -34.88 44.99
CA THR A 168 -10.23 -35.75 43.79
C THR A 168 -11.65 -36.13 43.37
N LEU A 169 -12.53 -36.50 44.31
CA LEU A 169 -13.92 -36.83 44.01
C LEU A 169 -14.70 -35.62 43.45
N VAL A 170 -14.45 -34.43 44.01
CA VAL A 170 -15.03 -33.16 43.52
C VAL A 170 -14.61 -32.88 42.08
N ALA A 171 -13.34 -33.11 41.74
CA ALA A 171 -12.81 -32.93 40.39
C ALA A 171 -13.36 -33.97 39.39
N GLU A 172 -13.36 -35.25 39.76
CA GLU A 172 -13.87 -36.34 38.90
C GLU A 172 -15.37 -36.20 38.60
N GLY A 173 -16.14 -35.69 39.56
CA GLY A 173 -17.59 -35.50 39.44
C GLY A 173 -18.03 -34.13 38.93
N ASP A 174 -17.09 -33.19 38.70
CA ASP A 174 -17.40 -31.78 38.46
C ASP A 174 -18.42 -31.25 39.51
N VAL A 175 -18.19 -31.61 40.77
CA VAL A 175 -19.09 -31.30 41.90
C VAL A 175 -19.00 -29.82 42.25
N ALA A 176 -17.83 -29.20 42.05
CA ALA A 176 -17.62 -27.78 42.27
C ALA A 176 -18.63 -26.91 41.52
N SER A 177 -19.06 -27.31 40.32
CA SER A 177 -20.05 -26.55 39.55
C SER A 177 -21.49 -26.74 40.03
N ALA A 178 -21.72 -27.52 41.11
CA ALA A 178 -22.96 -27.45 41.88
C ALA A 178 -23.22 -26.02 42.41
N ILE A 179 -22.15 -25.27 42.67
CA ILE A 179 -22.16 -23.85 43.05
C ILE A 179 -21.61 -23.06 41.86
N SER A 180 -22.47 -22.67 40.92
CA SER A 180 -22.07 -21.94 39.72
C SER A 180 -22.52 -20.48 39.82
N LEU A 181 -21.58 -19.54 39.92
CA LEU A 181 -21.90 -18.11 39.97
C LEU A 181 -22.21 -17.59 38.54
N GLY A 182 -23.34 -16.90 38.39
CA GLY A 182 -23.76 -16.24 37.14
C GLY A 182 -23.59 -14.71 37.18
N GLY A 183 -23.71 -14.06 36.02
CA GLY A 183 -23.74 -12.60 35.87
C GLY A 183 -22.62 -11.86 36.61
N ALA A 184 -22.98 -10.80 37.35
CA ALA A 184 -22.07 -9.97 38.13
C ALA A 184 -21.30 -10.76 39.20
N LEU A 185 -21.95 -11.72 39.88
CA LEU A 185 -21.33 -12.50 40.96
C LEU A 185 -20.12 -13.28 40.44
N LYS A 186 -20.18 -13.81 39.21
CA LYS A 186 -19.06 -14.52 38.58
C LYS A 186 -17.81 -13.67 38.41
N LEU A 187 -17.99 -12.39 38.06
CA LEU A 187 -16.88 -11.45 37.90
C LEU A 187 -16.35 -10.96 39.25
N ARG A 188 -17.26 -10.76 40.21
CA ARG A 188 -16.97 -10.22 41.53
C ARG A 188 -16.24 -11.21 42.41
N TYR A 189 -16.61 -12.49 42.39
CA TYR A 189 -16.06 -13.47 43.31
C TYR A 189 -14.91 -14.26 42.70
N ALA A 190 -13.77 -14.25 43.38
CA ALA A 190 -12.67 -15.17 43.13
C ALA A 190 -12.86 -16.42 43.96
N MET A 191 -13.63 -17.38 43.43
CA MET A 191 -14.03 -18.58 44.16
C MET A 191 -13.03 -19.74 43.98
N ARG A 192 -12.69 -20.40 45.09
CA ARG A 192 -11.96 -21.68 45.13
C ARG A 192 -12.80 -22.75 45.83
N CYS A 193 -12.42 -24.01 45.65
CA CYS A 193 -13.04 -25.14 46.34
C CYS A 193 -12.02 -25.78 47.27
N ALA A 194 -12.49 -26.32 48.40
CA ALA A 194 -11.66 -27.03 49.36
C ALA A 194 -12.40 -28.18 50.03
N SER A 195 -11.65 -29.10 50.61
CA SER A 195 -12.11 -30.15 51.52
C SER A 195 -11.32 -30.10 52.83
N SER A 196 -11.60 -31.02 53.75
CA SER A 196 -10.87 -31.16 55.03
C SER A 196 -9.34 -31.20 54.87
N ASN A 197 -8.84 -31.73 53.75
CA ASN A 197 -7.41 -32.00 53.56
C ASN A 197 -6.63 -30.78 53.06
N ASP A 198 -7.28 -29.86 52.34
CA ASP A 198 -6.63 -28.74 51.66
C ASP A 198 -7.21 -27.36 52.03
N PHE A 199 -8.23 -27.30 52.89
CA PHE A 199 -8.86 -26.05 53.34
C PHE A 199 -7.84 -25.02 53.86
N LYS A 200 -6.99 -25.41 54.81
CA LYS A 200 -6.00 -24.50 55.41
C LYS A 200 -4.97 -24.00 54.39
N THR A 201 -4.54 -24.87 53.47
CA THR A 201 -3.61 -24.49 52.40
C THR A 201 -4.27 -23.51 51.43
N THR A 202 -5.54 -23.73 51.09
CA THR A 202 -6.32 -22.89 50.16
C THR A 202 -6.53 -21.49 50.72
N ILE A 203 -7.02 -21.34 51.96
CA ILE A 203 -7.25 -20.01 52.56
C ILE A 203 -5.94 -19.24 52.76
N ASN A 204 -4.83 -19.92 53.10
CA ASN A 204 -3.51 -19.30 53.21
C ASN A 204 -3.02 -18.77 51.86
N ALA A 205 -3.18 -19.56 50.79
CA ALA A 205 -2.80 -19.15 49.45
C ALA A 205 -3.62 -17.94 48.97
N MET A 206 -4.92 -17.91 49.27
CA MET A 206 -5.79 -16.79 48.92
C MET A 206 -5.45 -15.52 49.72
N ARG A 207 -5.23 -15.62 51.03
CA ARG A 207 -4.78 -14.47 51.85
C ARG A 207 -3.49 -13.85 51.30
N ASN A 208 -2.53 -14.67 50.88
CA ASN A 208 -1.28 -14.18 50.28
C ASN A 208 -1.47 -13.50 48.92
N GLN A 209 -2.64 -13.62 48.28
CA GLN A 209 -2.99 -12.99 47.01
C GLN A 209 -3.95 -11.81 47.17
N GLU A 210 -4.33 -11.45 48.40
CA GLU A 210 -5.34 -10.44 48.69
C GLU A 210 -5.07 -9.10 47.98
N GLU A 211 -3.85 -8.58 48.10
CA GLU A 211 -3.45 -7.31 47.46
C GLU A 211 -3.52 -7.35 45.92
N THR A 212 -3.43 -8.55 45.33
CA THR A 212 -3.42 -8.74 43.87
C THR A 212 -4.81 -8.96 43.27
N ILE A 213 -5.81 -9.29 44.10
CA ILE A 213 -7.15 -9.68 43.64
C ILE A 213 -8.02 -8.47 43.26
N GLY A 214 -7.59 -7.27 43.65
CA GLY A 214 -8.19 -5.99 43.27
C GLY A 214 -9.57 -5.80 43.89
N ASN A 215 -10.57 -5.55 43.05
CA ASN A 215 -11.95 -5.32 43.47
C ASN A 215 -12.79 -6.61 43.53
N LYS A 216 -12.14 -7.77 43.60
CA LYS A 216 -12.82 -9.06 43.75
C LYS A 216 -12.97 -9.44 45.21
N ILE A 217 -14.04 -10.17 45.52
CA ILE A 217 -14.29 -10.75 46.83
C ILE A 217 -13.77 -12.19 46.81
N MET A 218 -12.88 -12.53 47.74
CA MET A 218 -12.39 -13.90 47.89
C MET A 218 -13.48 -14.80 48.45
N ALA A 219 -13.68 -15.98 47.85
CA ALA A 219 -14.59 -16.99 48.39
C ALA A 219 -14.04 -18.42 48.31
N VAL A 220 -14.40 -19.24 49.29
CA VAL A 220 -14.06 -20.67 49.33
C VAL A 220 -15.31 -21.49 49.57
N ALA A 221 -15.63 -22.40 48.65
CA ALA A 221 -16.67 -23.40 48.82
C ALA A 221 -16.10 -24.69 49.39
N THR A 222 -16.69 -25.24 50.46
CA THR A 222 -16.20 -26.47 51.11
C THR A 222 -17.09 -27.68 50.85
N PHE A 223 -16.48 -28.83 50.62
CA PHE A 223 -17.16 -30.10 50.33
C PHE A 223 -16.61 -31.23 51.21
N ALA A 224 -17.47 -32.17 51.60
CA ALA A 224 -17.12 -33.35 52.40
C ALA A 224 -17.64 -34.64 51.74
N LYS A 225 -16.87 -35.73 51.81
CA LYS A 225 -17.36 -37.05 51.35
C LYS A 225 -18.20 -37.76 52.40
N ASP A 226 -17.99 -37.49 53.68
CA ASP A 226 -18.68 -38.13 54.79
C ASP A 226 -18.89 -37.15 55.97
N ASP A 227 -19.67 -37.57 56.96
CA ASP A 227 -20.00 -36.76 58.13
C ASP A 227 -18.77 -36.43 59.00
N TYR A 228 -17.74 -37.29 58.95
CA TYR A 228 -16.50 -37.08 59.70
C TYR A 228 -15.70 -35.91 59.11
N GLU A 229 -15.53 -35.87 57.79
CA GLU A 229 -14.90 -34.74 57.10
C GLU A 229 -15.71 -33.45 57.27
N SER A 230 -17.05 -33.53 57.24
CA SER A 230 -17.93 -32.38 57.49
C SER A 230 -17.62 -31.74 58.85
N ALA A 231 -17.55 -32.54 59.92
CA ALA A 231 -17.21 -32.06 61.26
C ALA A 231 -15.81 -31.42 61.34
N ILE A 232 -14.81 -31.98 60.63
CA ILE A 232 -13.46 -31.41 60.54
C ILE A 232 -13.47 -30.06 59.83
N ILE A 233 -14.20 -29.95 58.72
CA ILE A 233 -14.34 -28.71 57.95
C ILE A 233 -14.98 -27.64 58.82
N SER A 234 -16.13 -27.93 59.45
CA SER A 234 -16.80 -26.96 60.33
C SER A 234 -15.88 -26.46 61.45
N LYS A 235 -15.09 -27.34 62.09
CA LYS A 235 -14.09 -26.93 63.08
C LYS A 235 -13.00 -26.04 62.46
N SER A 236 -12.49 -26.40 61.29
CA SER A 236 -11.44 -25.66 60.58
C SER A 236 -11.91 -24.26 60.16
N ILE A 237 -13.17 -24.13 59.73
CA ILE A 237 -13.81 -22.85 59.43
C ILE A 237 -13.86 -21.98 60.69
N GLN A 238 -14.32 -22.53 61.81
CA GLN A 238 -14.38 -21.80 63.08
C GLN A 238 -13.00 -21.36 63.58
N ASP A 239 -11.97 -22.19 63.41
CA ASP A 239 -10.60 -21.81 63.76
C ASP A 239 -10.06 -20.70 62.83
N ALA A 240 -10.39 -20.73 61.54
CA ALA A 240 -10.02 -19.67 60.60
C ALA A 240 -10.73 -18.33 60.89
N LEU A 241 -12.01 -18.36 61.27
CA LEU A 241 -12.76 -17.16 61.63
C LEU A 241 -12.24 -16.52 62.92
N LYS A 242 -11.81 -17.31 63.91
CA LYS A 242 -11.20 -16.81 65.17
C LYS A 242 -9.87 -16.13 64.96
N ASP A 243 -9.09 -16.56 63.98
CA ASP A 243 -7.80 -15.95 63.64
C ASP A 243 -7.96 -14.51 63.13
N GLY A 244 -9.10 -14.21 62.48
CA GLY A 244 -9.48 -12.87 62.06
C GLY A 244 -8.65 -12.29 60.89
N SER A 245 -7.59 -12.96 60.44
CA SER A 245 -6.72 -12.48 59.35
C SER A 245 -7.18 -12.87 57.94
N TYR A 246 -8.28 -13.63 57.82
CA TYR A 246 -8.78 -14.11 56.53
C TYR A 246 -10.01 -13.31 56.09
N HIS A 247 -9.83 -12.38 55.14
CA HIS A 247 -10.93 -11.66 54.51
C HIS A 247 -11.55 -12.47 53.35
N ILE A 248 -12.10 -13.64 53.68
CA ILE A 248 -12.62 -14.63 52.72
C ILE A 248 -14.05 -15.02 53.10
N VAL A 249 -14.95 -14.99 52.13
CA VAL A 249 -16.31 -15.53 52.29
C VAL A 249 -16.27 -17.05 52.19
N ILE A 250 -16.69 -17.77 53.22
CA ILE A 250 -16.71 -19.24 53.20
C ILE A 250 -18.14 -19.70 52.95
N ILE A 251 -18.32 -20.49 51.90
CA ILE A 251 -19.59 -21.11 51.51
C ILE A 251 -19.52 -22.59 51.91
N ASP A 252 -20.06 -22.93 53.06
CA ASP A 252 -20.01 -24.29 53.57
C ASP A 252 -21.13 -25.16 52.98
N ALA A 253 -20.77 -25.97 51.98
CA ALA A 253 -21.63 -27.00 51.40
C ALA A 253 -21.34 -28.41 51.98
N SER A 254 -20.43 -28.51 52.95
CA SER A 254 -20.04 -29.78 53.56
C SER A 254 -21.14 -30.38 54.46
N THR A 255 -22.19 -29.60 54.76
CA THR A 255 -23.42 -30.06 55.41
C THR A 255 -24.19 -31.11 54.60
N THR A 256 -23.92 -31.19 53.29
CA THR A 256 -24.54 -32.15 52.37
C THR A 256 -23.48 -33.11 51.80
N PRO A 257 -22.91 -34.01 52.64
CA PRO A 257 -21.84 -34.90 52.19
C PRO A 257 -22.33 -35.94 51.19
N LEU A 258 -21.38 -36.55 50.45
CA LEU A 258 -21.65 -37.68 49.55
C LEU A 258 -22.36 -38.81 50.32
N GLY A 259 -21.86 -39.14 51.51
CA GLY A 259 -22.42 -40.14 52.40
C GLY A 259 -21.92 -41.55 52.06
N TYR A 260 -21.96 -42.44 53.05
CA TYR A 260 -21.40 -43.79 52.95
C TYR A 260 -22.00 -44.61 51.79
N ASP A 261 -23.32 -44.61 51.64
CA ASP A 261 -24.00 -45.44 50.63
C ASP A 261 -23.62 -45.06 49.19
N LEU A 262 -23.53 -43.77 48.89
CA LEU A 262 -23.10 -43.30 47.56
C LEU A 262 -21.59 -43.47 47.39
N LEU A 263 -20.80 -43.28 48.45
CA LEU A 263 -19.36 -43.53 48.39
C LEU A 263 -19.07 -45.01 48.08
N GLU A 264 -19.75 -45.96 48.72
CA GLU A 264 -19.57 -47.39 48.44
C GLU A 264 -20.06 -47.76 47.03
N GLN A 265 -21.18 -47.19 46.54
CA GLN A 265 -21.59 -47.37 45.14
C GLN A 265 -20.55 -46.87 44.14
N TYR A 266 -19.93 -45.72 44.41
CA TYR A 266 -18.85 -45.19 43.60
C TYR A 266 -17.59 -46.07 43.68
N VAL A 267 -17.19 -46.50 44.88
CA VAL A 267 -16.05 -47.39 45.13
C VAL A 267 -16.23 -48.70 44.36
N ASP A 268 -17.41 -49.32 44.47
CA ASP A 268 -17.75 -50.56 43.78
C ASP A 268 -17.70 -50.39 42.27
N ALA A 269 -18.34 -49.36 41.73
CA ALA A 269 -18.33 -49.09 40.30
C ALA A 269 -16.91 -48.83 39.79
N MET A 270 -16.12 -48.00 40.48
CA MET A 270 -14.78 -47.64 40.05
C MET A 270 -13.78 -48.81 40.18
N ALA A 271 -13.88 -49.61 41.24
CA ALA A 271 -13.06 -50.82 41.40
C ALA A 271 -13.34 -51.85 40.31
N ASN A 272 -14.61 -52.03 39.94
CA ASN A 272 -15.00 -52.89 38.81
C ASN A 272 -14.52 -52.31 37.47
N ALA A 273 -14.58 -50.99 37.27
CA ALA A 273 -14.03 -50.35 36.08
C ALA A 273 -12.52 -50.61 35.94
N MET A 274 -11.76 -50.45 37.03
CA MET A 274 -10.33 -50.75 37.06
C MET A 274 -10.03 -52.23 36.81
N TYR A 275 -10.81 -53.13 37.41
CA TYR A 275 -10.62 -54.57 37.24
C TYR A 275 -10.87 -55.04 35.81
N GLN A 276 -11.86 -54.46 35.13
CA GLN A 276 -12.22 -54.79 33.74
C GLN A 276 -11.35 -54.05 32.71
N ARG A 277 -10.66 -52.98 33.11
CA ARG A 277 -9.77 -52.23 32.23
C ARG A 277 -8.68 -53.14 31.66
N GLY A 278 -8.58 -53.21 30.34
CA GLY A 278 -7.65 -54.12 29.65
C GLY A 278 -8.13 -55.56 29.48
N LYS A 279 -9.25 -55.96 30.12
CA LYS A 279 -9.92 -57.25 29.92
C LYS A 279 -11.15 -57.09 29.03
N ASP A 280 -12.13 -56.32 29.50
CA ASP A 280 -13.31 -55.90 28.76
C ASP A 280 -13.47 -54.37 28.90
N ASN A 281 -12.95 -53.66 27.91
CA ASN A 281 -12.97 -52.20 27.91
C ASN A 281 -14.37 -51.60 27.75
N MET A 282 -15.31 -52.33 27.13
CA MET A 282 -16.69 -51.85 27.01
C MET A 282 -17.35 -51.88 28.38
N GLN A 283 -17.18 -52.99 29.11
CA GLN A 283 -17.69 -53.11 30.47
C GLN A 283 -16.99 -52.16 31.45
N ALA A 284 -15.68 -51.96 31.31
CA ALA A 284 -14.93 -50.97 32.10
C ALA A 284 -15.48 -49.55 31.92
N ASN A 285 -15.76 -49.13 30.68
CA ASN A 285 -16.34 -47.82 30.38
C ASN A 285 -17.77 -47.67 30.94
N GLN A 286 -18.56 -48.74 30.94
CA GLN A 286 -19.89 -48.73 31.55
C GLN A 286 -19.80 -48.52 33.07
N TYR A 287 -18.89 -49.23 33.75
CA TYR A 287 -18.67 -49.05 35.18
C TYR A 287 -18.15 -47.66 35.55
N GLU A 288 -17.26 -47.09 34.74
CA GLU A 288 -16.82 -45.69 34.90
C GLU A 288 -17.98 -44.70 34.71
N THR A 289 -18.87 -44.95 33.75
CA THR A 289 -20.07 -44.13 33.54
C THR A 289 -20.99 -44.21 34.76
N ASN A 290 -21.17 -45.40 35.33
CA ASN A 290 -21.95 -45.58 36.57
C ASN A 290 -21.31 -44.82 37.75
N ALA A 291 -19.99 -44.87 37.91
CA ALA A 291 -19.28 -44.12 38.94
C ALA A 291 -19.47 -42.60 38.79
N LYS A 292 -19.42 -42.08 37.56
CA LYS A 292 -19.71 -40.66 37.27
C LYS A 292 -21.15 -40.28 37.58
N GLU A 293 -22.11 -41.15 37.27
CA GLU A 293 -23.52 -40.92 37.63
C GLU A 293 -23.74 -40.87 39.15
N VAL A 294 -22.96 -41.62 39.95
CA VAL A 294 -22.99 -41.49 41.41
C VAL A 294 -22.51 -40.12 41.89
N LEU A 295 -21.38 -39.62 41.36
CA LEU A 295 -20.88 -38.29 41.71
C LEU A 295 -21.82 -37.17 41.22
N LYS A 296 -22.51 -37.37 40.09
CA LYS A 296 -23.56 -36.47 39.60
C LYS A 296 -24.78 -36.44 40.51
N LYS A 297 -25.17 -37.57 41.12
CA LYS A 297 -26.19 -37.58 42.19
C LYS A 297 -25.75 -36.74 43.37
N TRP A 298 -24.48 -36.81 43.78
CA TRP A 298 -23.95 -35.97 44.84
C TRP A 298 -23.95 -34.49 44.49
N LYS A 299 -23.51 -34.13 43.28
CA LYS A 299 -23.61 -32.77 42.74
C LYS A 299 -25.05 -32.23 42.83
N ASN A 300 -26.02 -33.02 42.36
CA ASN A 300 -27.44 -32.65 42.45
C ASN A 300 -27.93 -32.54 43.90
N LYS A 301 -27.44 -33.39 44.81
CA LYS A 301 -27.75 -33.32 46.24
C LYS A 301 -27.26 -31.99 46.83
N ILE A 302 -26.05 -31.56 46.49
CA ILE A 302 -25.50 -30.25 46.92
C ILE A 302 -26.28 -29.10 46.30
N THR A 303 -26.60 -29.13 45.00
CA THR A 303 -27.38 -28.07 44.35
C THR A 303 -28.75 -27.86 44.99
N ASN A 304 -29.39 -28.95 45.46
CA ASN A 304 -30.67 -28.91 46.18
C ASN A 304 -30.50 -28.89 47.71
N GLY A 305 -29.27 -28.73 48.19
CA GLY A 305 -28.91 -28.77 49.61
C GLY A 305 -28.91 -27.39 50.26
N GLU A 306 -28.55 -27.39 51.54
CA GLU A 306 -28.36 -26.16 52.31
C GLU A 306 -26.89 -25.75 52.36
N PHE A 307 -26.66 -24.45 52.57
CA PHE A 307 -25.34 -23.87 52.71
C PHE A 307 -25.26 -23.04 53.98
N ILE A 308 -24.07 -22.91 54.55
CA ILE A 308 -23.81 -21.93 55.61
C ILE A 308 -22.76 -20.95 55.11
N ILE A 309 -23.11 -19.67 55.11
CA ILE A 309 -22.23 -18.61 54.60
C ILE A 309 -21.58 -17.92 55.79
N TYR A 310 -20.26 -17.97 55.86
CA TYR A 310 -19.47 -17.29 56.88
C TYR A 310 -18.73 -16.10 56.30
N THR A 311 -18.75 -15.00 57.04
CA THR A 311 -17.99 -13.79 56.76
C THR A 311 -17.30 -13.33 58.05
N VAL A 312 -16.44 -12.31 57.94
CA VAL A 312 -15.85 -11.67 59.12
C VAL A 312 -16.92 -11.00 59.99
N ASP A 313 -17.99 -10.49 59.38
CA ASP A 313 -19.09 -9.82 60.08
C ASP A 313 -20.07 -10.80 60.74
N ASP A 314 -20.27 -11.97 60.13
CA ASP A 314 -21.15 -13.03 60.60
C ASP A 314 -20.36 -14.33 60.87
N PRO A 315 -19.51 -14.37 61.92
CA PRO A 315 -18.66 -15.53 62.21
C PRO A 315 -19.44 -16.76 62.70
N HIS A 316 -20.70 -16.56 63.13
CA HIS A 316 -21.61 -17.67 63.47
C HIS A 316 -22.25 -18.32 62.24
N GLY A 317 -22.12 -17.69 61.07
CA GLY A 317 -22.64 -18.19 59.79
C GLY A 317 -24.13 -17.94 59.58
N VAL A 318 -24.50 -17.65 58.34
CA VAL A 318 -25.89 -17.52 57.89
C VAL A 318 -26.28 -18.80 57.16
N ARG A 319 -27.22 -19.56 57.74
CA ARG A 319 -27.75 -20.78 57.11
C ARG A 319 -28.79 -20.43 56.06
N VAL A 320 -28.56 -20.89 54.83
CA VAL A 320 -29.45 -20.72 53.68
C VAL A 320 -29.88 -22.07 53.14
N THR A 321 -31.16 -22.20 52.79
CA THR A 321 -31.80 -23.50 52.49
C THR A 321 -31.81 -23.84 51.00
N THR A 322 -31.46 -22.88 50.14
CA THR A 322 -31.47 -23.01 48.68
C THR A 322 -30.30 -22.25 48.06
N ILE A 323 -29.93 -22.60 46.84
CA ILE A 323 -28.85 -21.93 46.10
C ILE A 323 -29.21 -20.49 45.73
N GLU A 324 -30.50 -20.18 45.50
CA GLU A 324 -30.98 -18.83 45.22
C GLU A 324 -30.83 -17.90 46.44
N GLN A 325 -31.11 -18.41 47.64
CA GLN A 325 -30.85 -17.68 48.89
C GLN A 325 -29.36 -17.43 49.09
N MET A 326 -28.52 -18.41 48.75
CA MET A 326 -27.06 -18.24 48.77
C MET A 326 -26.61 -17.12 47.82
N TYR A 327 -27.10 -17.08 46.57
CA TYR A 327 -26.78 -15.98 45.65
C TYR A 327 -27.28 -14.62 46.15
N THR A 328 -28.42 -14.58 46.83
CA THR A 328 -28.97 -13.36 47.44
C THR A 328 -28.04 -12.85 48.54
N GLU A 329 -27.53 -13.74 49.39
CA GLU A 329 -26.60 -13.40 50.46
C GLU A 329 -25.24 -12.91 49.90
N LEU A 330 -24.69 -13.59 48.90
CA LEU A 330 -23.48 -13.11 48.20
C LEU A 330 -23.72 -11.73 47.56
N THR A 331 -24.90 -11.48 47.02
CA THR A 331 -25.26 -10.15 46.48
C THR A 331 -25.31 -9.09 47.59
N ALA A 332 -25.82 -9.44 48.78
CA ALA A 332 -25.85 -8.55 49.94
C ALA A 332 -24.45 -8.21 50.45
N ILE A 333 -23.57 -9.22 50.58
CA ILE A 333 -22.15 -9.04 50.94
C ILE A 333 -21.46 -8.11 49.94
N ASN A 334 -21.63 -8.36 48.64
CA ASN A 334 -21.09 -7.51 47.60
C ASN A 334 -21.56 -6.06 47.70
N LYS A 335 -22.85 -5.83 47.98
CA LYS A 335 -23.44 -4.50 48.13
C LYS A 335 -22.90 -3.73 49.35
N LYS A 336 -22.41 -4.43 50.38
CA LYS A 336 -21.79 -3.79 51.56
C LYS A 336 -20.48 -3.09 51.20
N HIS A 337 -19.65 -3.74 50.37
CA HIS A 337 -18.40 -3.18 49.87
C HIS A 337 -18.65 -2.16 48.74
N PHE A 338 -19.44 -2.56 47.74
CA PHE A 338 -19.63 -1.81 46.50
C PHE A 338 -21.06 -1.28 46.40
N ARG A 339 -21.46 -0.42 47.36
CA ARG A 339 -22.80 0.16 47.41
C ARG A 339 -23.19 0.96 46.16
N CYS A 340 -22.21 1.55 45.47
CA CYS A 340 -22.37 2.25 44.20
C CYS A 340 -21.89 1.41 43.00
N GLY A 341 -21.85 0.08 43.14
CA GLY A 341 -21.50 -0.84 42.07
C GLY A 341 -22.53 -0.89 40.97
N LEU A 342 -22.08 -1.18 39.74
CA LEU A 342 -22.97 -1.24 38.59
C LEU A 342 -24.03 -2.34 38.74
N GLU A 343 -23.69 -3.41 39.46
CA GLU A 343 -24.57 -4.53 39.77
C GLU A 343 -25.64 -4.21 40.82
N THR A 344 -25.58 -3.04 41.48
CA THR A 344 -26.62 -2.60 42.43
C THR A 344 -27.74 -1.82 41.75
N GLY A 345 -27.57 -1.48 40.46
CA GLY A 345 -28.57 -0.82 39.63
C GLY A 345 -29.68 -1.75 39.11
N ASN A 346 -30.41 -1.29 38.10
CA ASN A 346 -31.45 -2.10 37.46
C ASN A 346 -30.85 -3.34 36.76
N ALA A 347 -31.68 -4.34 36.49
CA ALA A 347 -31.24 -5.54 35.79
C ALA A 347 -30.70 -5.22 34.38
N VAL A 348 -29.73 -6.00 33.92
CA VAL A 348 -29.12 -5.92 32.58
C VAL A 348 -29.02 -7.31 31.97
N THR A 349 -28.77 -7.41 30.66
CA THR A 349 -28.51 -8.70 30.02
C THR A 349 -27.18 -9.29 30.48
N ASP A 350 -27.08 -10.62 30.57
CA ASP A 350 -25.86 -11.30 31.04
C ASP A 350 -24.61 -10.97 30.20
N THR A 351 -24.79 -10.62 28.93
CA THR A 351 -23.72 -10.16 28.03
C THR A 351 -23.01 -8.90 28.53
N MET A 352 -23.66 -8.09 29.38
CA MET A 352 -23.07 -6.89 29.97
C MET A 352 -21.96 -7.21 30.97
N TRP A 353 -21.97 -8.42 31.54
CA TRP A 353 -20.94 -8.95 32.44
C TRP A 353 -19.85 -9.75 31.70
N LEU A 354 -19.77 -9.65 30.36
CA LEU A 354 -18.67 -10.18 29.55
C LEU A 354 -17.72 -9.07 29.13
N SER A 355 -16.56 -9.39 28.56
CA SER A 355 -15.55 -8.40 28.14
C SER A 355 -15.20 -8.51 26.65
N ASN A 356 -16.18 -8.91 25.82
CA ASN A 356 -16.00 -9.27 24.42
C ASN A 356 -16.33 -8.14 23.43
N SER A 357 -16.93 -7.02 23.84
CA SER A 357 -17.26 -5.90 22.92
C SER A 357 -17.11 -4.53 23.59
N LEU A 358 -16.01 -4.34 24.30
CA LEU A 358 -15.69 -3.12 25.05
C LEU A 358 -15.79 -1.86 24.19
N ALA A 359 -15.17 -1.84 23.00
CA ALA A 359 -15.17 -0.68 22.12
C ALA A 359 -16.59 -0.29 21.64
N SER A 360 -17.43 -1.27 21.32
CA SER A 360 -18.83 -1.02 20.98
C SER A 360 -19.63 -0.53 22.18
N GLY A 361 -19.29 -0.97 23.39
CA GLY A 361 -19.89 -0.48 24.64
C GLY A 361 -19.61 1.00 24.84
N VAL A 362 -18.35 1.42 24.75
CA VAL A 362 -17.94 2.82 24.86
C VAL A 362 -18.68 3.68 23.84
N GLU A 363 -18.74 3.24 22.58
CA GLU A 363 -19.44 3.94 21.51
C GLU A 363 -20.94 4.12 21.80
N CYS A 364 -21.60 3.05 22.24
CA CYS A 364 -23.03 3.08 22.58
C CYS A 364 -23.30 4.04 23.75
N GLY A 365 -22.43 4.03 24.77
CA GLY A 365 -22.52 4.93 25.92
C GLY A 365 -22.30 6.39 25.52
N ALA A 366 -21.22 6.67 24.77
CA ALA A 366 -20.86 8.02 24.36
C ALA A 366 -21.91 8.66 23.44
N ASN A 367 -22.43 7.90 22.48
CA ASN A 367 -23.46 8.37 21.54
C ASN A 367 -24.88 8.34 22.13
N GLN A 368 -25.06 7.75 23.32
CA GLN A 368 -26.38 7.54 23.93
C GLN A 368 -27.34 6.82 22.97
N ALA A 369 -26.83 5.74 22.36
CA ALA A 369 -27.55 4.93 21.39
C ALA A 369 -27.15 3.46 21.57
N THR A 370 -28.13 2.55 21.71
CA THR A 370 -27.87 1.12 21.92
C THR A 370 -27.83 0.36 20.58
N SER A 371 -26.90 -0.59 20.44
CA SER A 371 -26.77 -1.43 19.24
C SER A 371 -26.19 -2.81 19.57
N GLY A 372 -26.40 -3.80 18.69
CA GLY A 372 -25.90 -5.17 18.87
C GLY A 372 -26.33 -5.76 20.22
N GLN A 373 -25.36 -6.30 20.97
CA GLN A 373 -25.61 -6.91 22.29
C GLN A 373 -25.95 -5.91 23.42
N PHE A 374 -25.84 -4.60 23.17
CA PHE A 374 -26.24 -3.54 24.11
C PHE A 374 -27.72 -3.15 23.96
N LYS A 375 -28.40 -3.69 22.95
CA LYS A 375 -29.84 -3.50 22.72
C LYS A 375 -30.61 -4.67 23.33
N SER A 376 -31.65 -4.38 24.12
CA SER A 376 -32.57 -5.39 24.64
C SER A 376 -34.01 -5.14 24.18
N GLY A 377 -34.70 -6.21 23.79
CA GLY A 377 -36.14 -6.20 23.54
C GLY A 377 -36.97 -6.16 24.84
N ASN A 378 -36.40 -6.64 25.96
CA ASN A 378 -37.07 -6.64 27.26
C ASN A 378 -36.88 -5.28 27.95
N PRO A 379 -37.96 -4.53 28.27
CA PRO A 379 -37.87 -3.25 28.96
C PRO A 379 -37.07 -3.28 30.27
N GLN A 380 -37.08 -4.38 31.02
CA GLN A 380 -36.39 -4.48 32.30
C GLN A 380 -34.86 -4.53 32.18
N THR A 381 -34.33 -4.90 31.01
CA THR A 381 -32.88 -5.05 30.78
C THR A 381 -32.33 -4.07 29.74
N LYS A 382 -33.12 -3.05 29.38
CA LYS A 382 -32.70 -1.95 28.51
C LYS A 382 -31.70 -1.05 29.23
N LEU A 383 -30.57 -0.76 28.58
CA LEU A 383 -29.57 0.14 29.15
C LEU A 383 -30.07 1.58 29.28
N GLU A 384 -31.00 2.00 28.43
CA GLU A 384 -31.68 3.30 28.54
C GLU A 384 -32.45 3.40 29.87
N ASN A 385 -33.10 2.31 30.29
CA ASN A 385 -33.81 2.22 31.56
C ASN A 385 -32.86 2.00 32.74
N TYR A 386 -31.71 1.38 32.52
CA TYR A 386 -30.65 1.25 33.51
C TYR A 386 -30.06 2.62 33.88
N ILE A 387 -29.76 3.45 32.87
CA ILE A 387 -29.32 4.84 33.08
C ILE A 387 -30.46 5.68 33.68
N GLY A 388 -31.68 5.45 33.21
CA GLY A 388 -32.90 6.12 33.64
C GLY A 388 -33.27 7.30 32.73
N ASN A 389 -34.57 7.51 32.54
CA ASN A 389 -35.14 8.55 31.66
C ASN A 389 -34.74 9.99 32.06
N ASP A 390 -34.39 10.17 33.33
CA ASP A 390 -33.93 11.44 33.90
C ASP A 390 -32.47 11.79 33.54
N ALA A 391 -31.69 10.81 33.05
CA ALA A 391 -30.29 11.00 32.67
C ALA A 391 -30.00 10.67 31.20
N TRP A 392 -30.74 9.72 30.60
CA TRP A 392 -30.55 9.33 29.21
C TRP A 392 -30.92 10.46 28.25
N GLN A 393 -29.98 10.90 27.41
CA GLN A 393 -30.16 12.02 26.47
C GLN A 393 -30.58 13.33 27.15
N LYS A 394 -30.15 13.54 28.40
CA LYS A 394 -30.31 14.79 29.15
C LYS A 394 -28.95 15.38 29.46
N GLU A 395 -28.82 16.69 29.28
CA GLU A 395 -27.64 17.45 29.70
C GLU A 395 -27.69 17.71 31.21
N ASP A 396 -26.52 17.82 31.84
CA ASP A 396 -26.36 18.18 33.27
C ASP A 396 -27.20 17.35 34.26
N TYR A 397 -27.47 16.08 33.91
CA TYR A 397 -28.31 15.18 34.70
C TYR A 397 -27.76 14.91 36.12
N TRP A 398 -26.44 14.96 36.29
CA TRP A 398 -25.80 14.74 37.59
C TRP A 398 -25.98 15.93 38.55
N ILE A 399 -26.28 17.12 38.02
CA ILE A 399 -26.62 18.30 38.80
C ILE A 399 -28.09 18.28 39.18
N SER A 400 -28.96 18.07 38.18
CA SER A 400 -30.41 18.12 38.36
C SER A 400 -30.99 16.92 39.13
N LYS A 401 -30.38 15.74 39.00
CA LYS A 401 -30.82 14.48 39.61
C LYS A 401 -29.66 13.77 40.30
N PRO A 402 -29.12 14.34 41.39
CA PRO A 402 -27.87 13.89 42.01
C PRO A 402 -27.96 12.53 42.70
N PHE A 403 -29.18 12.02 42.94
CA PHE A 403 -29.46 10.78 43.66
C PHE A 403 -29.41 9.52 42.78
N LEU A 404 -29.36 9.66 41.45
CA LEU A 404 -29.23 8.51 40.55
C LEU A 404 -27.83 7.89 40.69
N LEU A 405 -27.73 6.56 40.53
CA LEU A 405 -26.44 5.85 40.56
C LEU A 405 -25.48 6.42 39.51
N ILE A 406 -25.95 6.65 38.28
CA ILE A 406 -25.15 7.23 37.20
C ILE A 406 -24.69 8.66 37.51
N SER A 407 -25.53 9.44 38.18
CA SER A 407 -25.19 10.80 38.62
C SER A 407 -24.11 10.79 39.70
N ASN A 408 -24.17 9.84 40.64
CA ASN A 408 -23.15 9.65 41.67
C ASN A 408 -21.79 9.30 41.05
N ILE A 409 -21.77 8.36 40.10
CA ILE A 409 -20.59 7.98 39.32
C ILE A 409 -20.05 9.20 38.54
N LYS A 410 -20.90 9.91 37.80
CA LYS A 410 -20.51 11.08 37.02
C LYS A 410 -19.89 12.17 37.90
N LYS A 411 -20.47 12.46 39.07
CA LYS A 411 -19.87 13.43 40.02
C LYS A 411 -18.47 13.02 40.46
N CYS A 412 -18.27 11.76 40.80
CA CYS A 412 -16.94 11.26 41.15
C CYS A 412 -15.94 11.47 40.02
N VAL A 413 -16.34 11.14 38.79
CA VAL A 413 -15.50 11.35 37.59
C VAL A 413 -15.19 12.83 37.38
N GLU A 414 -16.19 13.71 37.48
CA GLU A 414 -16.00 15.17 37.36
C GLU A 414 -15.06 15.71 38.43
N ASP A 415 -15.22 15.30 39.69
CA ASP A 415 -14.36 15.73 40.79
C ASP A 415 -12.91 15.26 40.58
N THR A 416 -12.71 14.00 40.16
CA THR A 416 -11.38 13.46 39.83
C THR A 416 -10.73 14.24 38.68
N ILE A 417 -11.46 14.47 37.59
CA ILE A 417 -10.95 15.20 36.43
C ILE A 417 -10.62 16.66 36.80
N ALA A 418 -11.53 17.35 37.48
CA ALA A 418 -11.33 18.73 37.92
C ALA A 418 -10.12 18.88 38.83
N THR A 419 -9.85 17.88 39.67
CA THR A 419 -8.68 17.86 40.58
C THR A 419 -7.39 17.69 39.78
N SER A 420 -7.32 16.72 38.87
CA SER A 420 -6.14 16.48 38.03
C SER A 420 -5.87 17.61 37.05
N PHE A 421 -6.91 18.27 36.52
CA PHE A 421 -6.73 19.45 35.67
C PHE A 421 -6.16 20.65 36.44
N LYS A 422 -6.57 20.86 37.69
CA LYS A 422 -6.01 21.94 38.53
C LYS A 422 -4.54 21.72 38.87
N SER A 423 -4.11 20.47 39.05
CA SER A 423 -2.73 20.16 39.43
C SER A 423 -1.78 19.98 38.23
N GLU A 424 -2.23 19.30 37.17
CA GLU A 424 -1.36 18.84 36.08
C GLU A 424 -1.85 19.26 34.67
N GLY A 425 -3.03 19.87 34.53
CA GLY A 425 -3.62 20.20 33.23
C GLY A 425 -4.07 19.00 32.38
N ARG A 426 -3.93 17.78 32.91
CA ARG A 426 -4.30 16.52 32.25
C ARG A 426 -4.69 15.45 33.25
N ILE A 427 -5.35 14.39 32.80
CA ILE A 427 -5.69 13.22 33.60
C ILE A 427 -5.55 11.94 32.78
N SER A 428 -4.98 10.88 33.35
CA SER A 428 -4.89 9.58 32.69
C SER A 428 -6.20 8.78 32.81
N ILE A 429 -6.50 7.96 31.80
CA ILE A 429 -7.65 7.06 31.86
C ILE A 429 -7.52 5.99 32.95
N SER A 430 -6.28 5.56 33.24
CA SER A 430 -6.00 4.65 34.35
C SER A 430 -6.45 5.23 35.68
N HIS A 431 -6.16 6.50 35.96
CA HIS A 431 -6.55 7.14 37.20
C HIS A 431 -8.08 7.18 37.36
N ILE A 432 -8.81 7.55 36.32
CA ILE A 432 -10.29 7.53 36.33
C ILE A 432 -10.80 6.11 36.60
N TYR A 433 -10.22 5.12 35.92
CA TYR A 433 -10.61 3.72 36.07
C TYR A 433 -10.33 3.19 37.48
N ASP A 434 -9.16 3.49 38.04
CA ASP A 434 -8.72 3.00 39.36
C ASP A 434 -9.57 3.60 40.49
N VAL A 435 -9.95 4.89 40.39
CA VAL A 435 -10.91 5.52 41.31
C VAL A 435 -12.26 4.80 41.30
N LEU A 436 -12.77 4.46 40.11
CA LEU A 436 -14.03 3.73 39.97
C LEU A 436 -13.91 2.23 40.30
N LYS A 437 -12.70 1.67 40.26
CA LYS A 437 -12.41 0.29 40.68
C LYS A 437 -12.43 0.16 42.20
N ALA A 438 -12.09 1.22 42.94
CA ALA A 438 -12.11 1.25 44.39
C ALA A 438 -13.54 1.29 44.97
N GLU A 439 -13.66 1.01 46.28
CA GLU A 439 -14.91 1.26 47.01
C GLU A 439 -15.24 2.76 46.98
N PRO A 440 -16.51 3.16 46.81
CA PRO A 440 -17.73 2.35 46.85
C PRO A 440 -18.23 1.80 45.50
N TYR A 441 -17.49 1.98 44.40
CA TYR A 441 -17.97 1.70 43.04
C TYR A 441 -17.57 0.32 42.51
N GLY A 442 -16.35 -0.14 42.74
CA GLY A 442 -15.98 -1.52 42.42
C GLY A 442 -16.05 -1.91 40.94
N PHE A 443 -15.83 -1.03 39.97
CA PHE A 443 -16.01 -1.31 38.55
C PHE A 443 -15.25 -2.56 38.06
N MET A 444 -15.97 -3.54 37.53
CA MET A 444 -15.42 -4.80 37.01
C MET A 444 -15.06 -4.67 35.53
N PRO A 445 -14.05 -5.40 35.01
CA PRO A 445 -13.62 -5.25 33.62
C PRO A 445 -14.59 -5.91 32.64
N CYS A 446 -15.69 -5.25 32.31
CA CYS A 446 -16.79 -5.78 31.51
C CYS A 446 -17.39 -4.75 30.54
N ASN A 447 -18.31 -5.23 29.68
CA ASN A 447 -19.01 -4.44 28.69
C ASN A 447 -19.86 -3.33 29.34
N LEU A 448 -20.48 -3.59 30.50
CA LEU A 448 -21.23 -2.57 31.23
C LEU A 448 -20.33 -1.41 31.67
N THR A 449 -19.16 -1.73 32.24
CA THR A 449 -18.17 -0.72 32.62
C THR A 449 -17.72 0.12 31.42
N ALA A 450 -17.45 -0.52 30.29
CA ALA A 450 -17.08 0.20 29.06
C ALA A 450 -18.21 1.14 28.60
N PHE A 451 -19.47 0.68 28.65
CA PHE A 451 -20.64 1.50 28.33
C PHE A 451 -20.81 2.69 29.28
N ILE A 452 -20.69 2.46 30.59
CA ILE A 452 -20.85 3.51 31.60
C ILE A 452 -19.73 4.55 31.49
N LEU A 453 -18.47 4.12 31.33
CA LEU A 453 -17.36 5.03 31.12
C LEU A 453 -17.54 5.87 29.85
N GLY A 454 -17.98 5.26 28.75
CA GLY A 454 -18.34 5.99 27.53
C GLY A 454 -19.44 7.03 27.78
N PHE A 455 -20.47 6.68 28.56
CA PHE A 455 -21.59 7.57 28.87
C PHE A 455 -21.20 8.75 29.77
N VAL A 456 -20.37 8.52 30.80
CA VAL A 456 -19.98 9.57 31.76
C VAL A 456 -18.81 10.44 31.29
N LEU A 457 -18.10 10.02 30.24
CA LEU A 457 -16.99 10.80 29.64
C LEU A 457 -17.37 11.44 28.29
N LYS A 458 -18.61 11.30 27.82
CA LYS A 458 -19.04 11.79 26.50
C LYS A 458 -18.82 13.29 26.30
N GLU A 459 -18.98 14.10 27.35
CA GLU A 459 -18.81 15.55 27.30
C GLU A 459 -17.36 15.95 26.98
N TYR A 460 -16.38 15.11 27.32
CA TYR A 460 -14.96 15.35 27.01
C TYR A 460 -14.63 15.15 25.53
N THR A 461 -15.58 14.66 24.72
CA THR A 461 -15.41 14.55 23.26
C THR A 461 -15.84 15.81 22.50
N LEU A 462 -16.32 16.85 23.19
CA LEU A 462 -16.93 18.05 22.60
C LEU A 462 -15.93 19.16 22.23
N GLY A 463 -14.73 18.80 21.75
CA GLY A 463 -13.77 19.71 21.11
C GLY A 463 -13.01 20.67 22.04
N SER A 464 -13.33 20.73 23.33
CA SER A 464 -12.58 21.53 24.33
C SER A 464 -11.42 20.75 24.98
N TYR A 465 -11.20 19.51 24.56
CA TYR A 465 -10.20 18.61 25.13
C TYR A 465 -9.43 17.88 24.03
N SER A 466 -8.19 17.53 24.34
CA SER A 466 -7.33 16.72 23.48
C SER A 466 -6.99 15.38 24.13
N TRP A 467 -6.69 14.41 23.28
CA TRP A 467 -6.16 13.10 23.65
C TRP A 467 -4.64 13.12 23.53
N SER A 468 -3.94 12.46 24.45
CA SER A 468 -2.48 12.31 24.36
C SER A 468 -2.04 10.93 24.81
N ASP A 469 -1.03 10.34 24.17
CA ASP A 469 -0.29 9.17 24.68
C ASP A 469 1.06 9.53 25.30
N GLY A 470 1.28 10.83 25.58
CA GLY A 470 2.54 11.38 26.07
C GLY A 470 3.60 11.64 24.98
N LEU A 471 3.37 11.16 23.75
CA LEU A 471 4.24 11.41 22.59
C LEU A 471 3.50 12.15 21.48
N THR A 472 2.24 11.80 21.27
CA THR A 472 1.36 12.33 20.24
C THR A 472 0.13 12.96 20.88
N ASN A 473 -0.35 14.05 20.28
CA ASN A 473 -1.58 14.71 20.66
C ASN A 473 -2.58 14.61 19.52
N ASP A 474 -3.84 14.36 19.84
CA ASP A 474 -4.95 14.27 18.89
C ASP A 474 -6.22 14.86 19.49
N VAL A 475 -7.28 14.98 18.69
CA VAL A 475 -8.59 15.44 19.16
C VAL A 475 -9.19 14.39 20.09
N MET A 476 -9.70 14.81 21.25
CA MET A 476 -10.53 13.91 22.06
C MET A 476 -11.85 13.65 21.33
N SER A 477 -11.96 12.49 20.68
CA SER A 477 -13.13 12.06 19.91
C SER A 477 -13.71 10.78 20.49
N VAL A 478 -14.94 10.40 20.09
CA VAL A 478 -15.52 9.10 20.46
C VAL A 478 -14.60 7.94 20.04
N ALA A 479 -13.90 8.04 18.91
CA ALA A 479 -12.94 7.03 18.47
C ALA A 479 -11.75 6.89 19.44
N LYS A 480 -11.18 8.01 19.90
CA LYS A 480 -10.09 8.01 20.89
C LYS A 480 -10.55 7.58 22.28
N LEU A 481 -11.77 7.93 22.66
CA LEU A 481 -12.40 7.47 23.89
C LEU A 481 -12.60 5.93 23.87
N LYS A 482 -13.06 5.37 22.74
CA LYS A 482 -13.17 3.92 22.52
C LYS A 482 -11.82 3.22 22.68
N GLU A 483 -10.77 3.76 22.06
CA GLU A 483 -9.40 3.24 22.13
C GLU A 483 -8.92 3.19 23.59
N MET A 484 -8.92 4.32 24.29
CA MET A 484 -8.34 4.42 25.63
C MET A 484 -9.09 3.60 26.69
N ILE A 485 -10.43 3.62 26.69
CA ILE A 485 -11.24 2.86 27.67
C ILE A 485 -11.14 1.36 27.40
N SER A 486 -11.20 0.94 26.13
CA SER A 486 -11.12 -0.49 25.80
C SER A 486 -9.75 -1.06 26.16
N GLU A 487 -8.68 -0.29 25.95
CA GLU A 487 -7.33 -0.74 26.25
C GLU A 487 -7.05 -0.80 27.74
N ILE A 488 -7.48 0.18 28.54
CA ILE A 488 -7.31 0.12 30.01
C ILE A 488 -8.07 -1.06 30.62
N ILE A 489 -9.30 -1.33 30.17
CA ILE A 489 -10.06 -2.49 30.64
C ILE A 489 -9.34 -3.80 30.27
N LYS A 490 -8.82 -3.92 29.05
CA LYS A 490 -8.03 -5.09 28.62
C LYS A 490 -6.75 -5.23 29.42
N HIS A 491 -6.04 -4.13 29.68
CA HIS A 491 -4.82 -4.10 30.48
C HIS A 491 -5.05 -4.60 31.90
N GLN A 492 -6.21 -4.27 32.49
CA GLN A 492 -6.61 -4.74 33.82
C GLN A 492 -6.98 -6.23 33.85
N MET A 493 -7.48 -6.79 32.74
CA MET A 493 -7.73 -8.22 32.63
C MET A 493 -6.44 -9.02 32.41
N ASN A 494 -5.63 -8.55 31.47
CA ASN A 494 -4.37 -9.16 31.06
C ASN A 494 -3.35 -8.03 30.85
N PRO A 495 -2.35 -7.89 31.74
CA PRO A 495 -1.35 -6.82 31.65
C PRO A 495 -0.70 -6.78 30.26
N ILE A 496 -0.87 -5.65 29.57
CA ILE A 496 -0.30 -5.41 28.23
C ILE A 496 1.17 -4.97 28.40
N PRO A 497 2.14 -5.69 27.83
CA PRO A 497 3.55 -5.29 27.87
C PRO A 497 3.74 -3.94 27.18
N ARG A 498 4.48 -3.02 27.83
CA ARG A 498 4.72 -1.65 27.32
C ARG A 498 3.43 -0.85 27.10
N TYR A 499 2.43 -1.03 27.97
CA TYR A 499 1.22 -0.20 27.96
C TYR A 499 1.59 1.28 27.98
N LYS A 500 1.02 2.04 27.04
CA LYS A 500 1.16 3.48 26.98
C LYS A 500 -0.01 4.13 27.68
N GLU A 501 0.30 4.98 28.65
CA GLU A 501 -0.74 5.73 29.34
C GLU A 501 -1.41 6.74 28.40
N LYS A 502 -2.73 6.91 28.54
CA LYS A 502 -3.54 7.77 27.66
C LYS A 502 -4.26 8.81 28.48
N TYR A 503 -4.19 10.05 28.03
CA TYR A 503 -4.61 11.23 28.77
C TYR A 503 -5.75 11.97 28.08
N ILE A 504 -6.63 12.55 28.91
CA ILE A 504 -7.50 13.67 28.54
C ILE A 504 -6.77 14.93 28.98
N VAL A 505 -6.62 15.91 28.09
CA VAL A 505 -5.90 17.16 28.35
C VAL A 505 -6.85 18.33 28.12
N THR A 506 -6.84 19.31 29.02
CA THR A 506 -7.65 20.54 28.87
C THR A 506 -6.93 21.55 27.98
N LEU A 507 -7.65 22.20 27.08
CA LEU A 507 -7.15 23.39 26.39
C LEU A 507 -7.27 24.61 27.33
N THR A 508 -6.25 25.46 27.36
CA THR A 508 -6.29 26.75 28.05
C THR A 508 -7.25 27.73 27.35
N THR A 509 -7.70 28.77 28.05
CA THR A 509 -8.55 29.83 27.47
C THR A 509 -7.91 30.50 26.26
N GLU A 510 -6.59 30.67 26.31
CA GLU A 510 -5.76 31.26 25.28
C GLU A 510 -5.64 30.32 24.07
N GLU A 511 -5.40 29.02 24.27
CA GLU A 511 -5.39 28.04 23.16
C GLU A 511 -6.75 27.95 22.46
N LYS A 512 -7.85 28.01 23.21
CA LYS A 512 -9.21 28.06 22.65
C LYS A 512 -9.41 29.31 21.81
N SER A 513 -9.05 30.48 22.35
CA SER A 513 -9.11 31.75 21.63
C SER A 513 -8.25 31.73 20.36
N PHE A 514 -7.06 31.12 20.41
CA PHE A 514 -6.21 30.91 19.25
C PHE A 514 -6.88 30.04 18.17
N ASN A 515 -7.49 28.91 18.55
CA ASN A 515 -8.19 28.03 17.62
C ASN A 515 -9.41 28.73 16.97
N ASP A 516 -10.21 29.43 17.77
CA ASP A 516 -11.37 30.20 17.29
C ASP A 516 -10.94 31.33 16.34
N ALA A 517 -9.91 32.08 16.71
CA ALA A 517 -9.35 33.15 15.90
C ALA A 517 -8.79 32.62 14.57
N SER A 518 -8.07 31.50 14.60
CA SER A 518 -7.52 30.85 13.42
C SER A 518 -8.62 30.34 12.48
N SER A 519 -9.65 29.71 13.04
CA SER A 519 -10.84 29.26 12.30
C SER A 519 -11.51 30.42 11.57
N LYS A 520 -11.76 31.52 12.28
CA LYS A 520 -12.48 32.68 11.74
C LYS A 520 -11.66 33.49 10.74
N ALA A 521 -10.40 33.78 11.05
CA ALA A 521 -9.53 34.61 10.21
C ALA A 521 -9.17 33.94 8.88
N PHE A 522 -8.90 32.63 8.88
CA PHE A 522 -8.48 31.88 7.69
C PHE A 522 -9.59 31.05 7.05
N GLY A 523 -10.83 31.10 7.59
CA GLY A 523 -11.95 30.30 7.08
C GLY A 523 -11.73 28.79 7.21
N ILE A 524 -11.06 28.36 8.28
CA ILE A 524 -10.81 26.94 8.59
C ILE A 524 -12.00 26.44 9.42
N SER A 525 -12.50 25.23 9.14
CA SER A 525 -13.55 24.63 9.96
C SER A 525 -13.06 24.40 11.39
N ILE A 526 -13.81 24.86 12.41
CA ILE A 526 -13.37 24.82 13.82
C ILE A 526 -13.04 23.42 14.33
N ASN A 527 -13.71 22.39 13.80
CA ASN A 527 -13.41 20.99 14.14
C ASN A 527 -12.03 20.50 13.65
N LEU A 528 -11.34 21.29 12.82
CA LEU A 528 -9.96 21.05 12.38
C LEU A 528 -8.94 21.87 13.19
N CYS A 529 -9.40 22.74 14.10
CA CYS A 529 -8.57 23.60 14.95
C CYS A 529 -8.62 23.11 16.41
N THR A 530 -7.93 22.00 16.67
CA THR A 530 -8.13 21.17 17.88
C THR A 530 -6.88 21.02 18.74
N SER A 531 -5.70 21.28 18.18
CA SER A 531 -4.43 21.41 18.88
C SER A 531 -3.58 22.48 18.19
N ILE A 532 -2.57 23.00 18.88
CA ILE A 532 -1.67 24.02 18.32
C ILE A 532 -1.02 23.52 17.01
N GLU A 533 -0.57 22.28 16.99
CA GLU A 533 0.13 21.68 15.85
C GLU A 533 -0.79 21.47 14.65
N GLN A 534 -2.01 20.95 14.87
CA GLN A 534 -2.99 20.75 13.81
C GLN A 534 -3.46 22.10 13.25
N THR A 535 -3.83 23.04 14.12
CA THR A 535 -4.25 24.39 13.73
C THR A 535 -3.17 25.11 12.93
N ARG A 536 -1.90 25.03 13.37
CA ARG A 536 -0.74 25.57 12.65
C ARG A 536 -0.63 25.02 11.22
N GLU A 537 -0.78 23.70 11.05
CA GLU A 537 -0.67 23.10 9.71
C GLU A 537 -1.83 23.54 8.79
N ARG A 538 -3.04 23.71 9.34
CA ARG A 538 -4.17 24.27 8.59
C ARG A 538 -3.95 25.74 8.20
N ILE A 539 -3.37 26.54 9.10
CA ILE A 539 -2.98 27.93 8.79
C ILE A 539 -1.98 27.93 7.64
N ARG A 540 -0.94 27.08 7.68
CA ARG A 540 0.05 26.96 6.58
C ARG A 540 -0.60 26.62 5.25
N GLN A 541 -1.55 25.68 5.25
CA GLN A 541 -2.29 25.30 4.04
C GLN A 541 -3.07 26.49 3.47
N LYS A 542 -3.74 27.27 4.33
CA LYS A 542 -4.48 28.47 3.90
C LYS A 542 -3.57 29.59 3.43
N MET A 543 -2.45 29.78 4.10
CA MET A 543 -1.42 30.75 3.70
C MET A 543 -0.86 30.43 2.30
N LYS A 544 -0.62 29.16 1.96
CA LYS A 544 -0.19 28.73 0.61
C LYS A 544 -1.19 29.09 -0.50
N GLU A 545 -2.47 29.30 -0.19
CA GLU A 545 -3.46 29.73 -1.17
C GLU A 545 -3.34 31.23 -1.52
N LEU A 546 -2.62 32.02 -0.70
CA LEU A 546 -2.40 33.46 -0.90
C LEU A 546 -1.31 33.74 -1.93
N SER A 547 -1.36 34.91 -2.57
CA SER A 547 -0.37 35.28 -3.61
C SER A 547 0.97 35.77 -3.02
N PHE A 548 0.98 36.27 -1.78
CA PHE A 548 2.16 36.77 -1.07
C PHE A 548 2.02 36.56 0.44
N PRO A 549 3.12 36.64 1.22
CA PRO A 549 3.10 36.47 2.66
C PRO A 549 2.20 37.47 3.41
N ILE A 550 1.52 37.05 4.48
CA ILE A 550 0.57 37.93 5.20
C ILE A 550 1.23 39.16 5.86
N TRP A 551 2.54 39.12 6.14
CA TRP A 551 3.23 40.28 6.72
C TRP A 551 3.20 41.51 5.80
N CYS A 552 3.03 41.33 4.48
CA CYS A 552 2.91 42.47 3.55
C CYS A 552 1.64 43.29 3.79
N LEU A 553 0.61 42.71 4.42
CA LEU A 553 -0.63 43.41 4.77
C LEU A 553 -0.38 44.59 5.73
N LYS A 554 0.72 44.56 6.49
CA LYS A 554 1.12 45.66 7.38
C LYS A 554 1.27 47.00 6.64
N TYR A 555 1.65 46.97 5.36
CA TYR A 555 1.88 48.17 4.54
C TYR A 555 0.60 48.80 3.97
N ILE A 556 -0.55 48.17 4.19
CA ILE A 556 -1.86 48.68 3.75
C ILE A 556 -2.82 48.92 4.91
N LEU A 557 -2.44 48.68 6.17
CA LEU A 557 -3.35 48.83 7.32
C LEU A 557 -3.94 50.23 7.43
N ASN A 558 -3.15 51.28 7.14
CA ASN A 558 -3.62 52.67 7.13
C ASN A 558 -4.52 53.02 5.94
N LYS A 559 -4.65 52.12 4.96
CA LYS A 559 -5.45 52.30 3.73
C LYS A 559 -6.75 51.49 3.76
N VAL A 560 -6.99 50.72 4.81
CA VAL A 560 -8.18 49.87 4.97
C VAL A 560 -8.95 50.29 6.22
N PRO A 561 -10.29 50.21 6.22
CA PRO A 561 -11.09 50.55 7.39
C PRO A 561 -10.96 49.44 8.45
N LEU A 562 -10.28 49.73 9.56
CA LEU A 562 -10.12 48.82 10.70
C LEU A 562 -10.90 49.36 11.91
N LYS A 563 -11.46 48.46 12.73
CA LYS A 563 -12.10 48.80 14.01
C LYS A 563 -11.13 48.75 15.19
N THR A 564 -10.05 48.00 15.03
CA THR A 564 -8.94 47.84 15.98
C THR A 564 -7.76 48.70 15.53
N GLU A 565 -6.97 49.23 16.47
CA GLU A 565 -5.77 50.01 16.17
C GLU A 565 -4.81 49.25 15.23
N PRO A 566 -4.31 49.87 14.14
CA PRO A 566 -3.44 49.22 13.16
C PRO A 566 -2.24 48.50 13.77
N GLU A 567 -1.64 49.04 14.82
CA GLU A 567 -0.48 48.47 15.51
C GLU A 567 -0.80 47.09 16.10
N ARG A 568 -2.01 46.92 16.66
CA ARG A 568 -2.42 45.65 17.27
C ARG A 568 -2.73 44.60 16.21
N VAL A 569 -3.32 45.02 15.08
CA VAL A 569 -3.53 44.14 13.91
C VAL A 569 -2.19 43.70 13.32
N ALA A 570 -1.20 44.61 13.24
CA ALA A 570 0.15 44.29 12.80
C ALA A 570 0.85 43.27 13.72
N GLU A 571 0.73 43.41 15.04
CA GLU A 571 1.25 42.44 16.01
C GLU A 571 0.61 41.05 15.83
N LEU A 572 -0.70 40.99 15.59
CA LEU A 572 -1.41 39.74 15.32
C LEU A 572 -0.92 39.09 14.01
N ILE A 573 -0.69 39.87 12.96
CA ILE A 573 -0.11 39.40 11.69
C ILE A 573 1.29 38.82 11.91
N ASP A 574 2.10 39.46 12.76
CA ASP A 574 3.44 38.97 13.10
C ASP A 574 3.35 37.64 13.86
N CYS A 575 2.46 37.51 14.84
CA CYS A 575 2.25 36.24 15.54
C CYS A 575 1.77 35.11 14.60
N PHE A 576 0.82 35.39 13.68
CA PHE A 576 0.38 34.39 12.70
C PHE A 576 1.47 34.03 11.68
N SER A 577 2.32 34.98 11.30
CA SER A 577 3.51 34.70 10.49
C SER A 577 4.51 33.83 11.25
N GLY A 578 4.66 34.08 12.55
CA GLY A 578 5.53 33.33 13.46
C GLY A 578 5.09 31.90 13.71
N ILE A 579 3.79 31.65 13.93
CA ILE A 579 3.32 30.28 14.15
C ILE A 579 3.41 29.45 12.86
N ALA A 580 3.21 30.07 11.70
CA ALA A 580 3.42 29.42 10.41
C ALA A 580 4.91 29.11 10.17
N ASN A 581 5.82 29.99 10.58
CA ASN A 581 7.27 29.79 10.46
C ASN A 581 8.02 30.37 11.67
N ASN A 582 8.33 29.51 12.64
CA ASN A 582 8.93 29.89 13.92
C ASN A 582 10.38 30.42 13.80
N ASN A 583 11.03 30.25 12.64
CA ASN A 583 12.32 30.88 12.35
C ASN A 583 12.25 32.42 12.28
N ASN A 584 11.05 33.02 12.14
CA ASN A 584 10.87 34.48 12.10
C ASN A 584 11.15 35.20 13.42
N PHE A 585 11.06 34.49 14.57
CA PHE A 585 11.15 35.10 15.91
C PHE A 585 12.47 34.86 16.64
N GLY A 586 13.50 34.37 15.94
CA GLY A 586 14.85 34.20 16.50
C GLY A 586 14.88 33.38 17.79
N THR A 587 14.81 32.05 17.72
CA THR A 587 15.12 31.07 18.79
C THR A 587 14.51 31.26 20.21
N VAL A 588 13.66 32.26 20.50
CA VAL A 588 13.24 32.59 21.88
C VAL A 588 11.81 32.15 22.22
N LYS A 589 10.91 31.95 21.25
CA LYS A 589 9.51 31.54 21.50
C LYS A 589 9.16 30.21 20.83
N THR A 590 8.52 29.32 21.58
CA THR A 590 7.97 28.05 21.06
C THR A 590 6.65 28.28 20.32
N ASP A 591 6.22 27.33 19.50
CA ASP A 591 4.92 27.37 18.84
C ASP A 591 3.76 27.53 19.84
N SER A 592 3.92 26.96 21.04
CA SER A 592 2.97 27.12 22.14
C SER A 592 2.93 28.56 22.66
N ASP A 593 4.09 29.18 22.89
CA ASP A 593 4.16 30.58 23.34
C ASP A 593 3.52 31.54 22.33
N ILE A 594 3.68 31.26 21.03
CA ILE A 594 3.09 32.07 19.96
C ILE A 594 1.57 31.87 19.91
N ALA A 595 1.08 30.64 19.98
CA ALA A 595 -0.35 30.34 20.00
C ALA A 595 -1.04 31.01 21.20
N LEU A 596 -0.45 30.91 22.39
CA LEU A 596 -0.95 31.58 23.59
C LEU A 596 -0.97 33.11 23.44
N SER A 597 0.08 33.67 22.82
CA SER A 597 0.14 35.11 22.52
C SER A 597 -0.99 35.54 21.57
N ILE A 598 -1.24 34.78 20.51
CA ILE A 598 -2.37 35.02 19.58
C ILE A 598 -3.69 34.99 20.35
N GLY A 599 -3.90 33.95 21.15
CA GLY A 599 -5.09 33.78 21.97
C GLY A 599 -5.35 34.98 22.88
N LYS A 600 -4.32 35.44 23.58
CA LYS A 600 -4.36 36.62 24.46
C LYS A 600 -4.68 37.91 23.71
N ILE A 601 -4.01 38.16 22.57
CA ILE A 601 -4.27 39.34 21.72
C ILE A 601 -5.74 39.38 21.30
N CYS A 602 -6.30 38.25 20.90
CA CYS A 602 -7.69 38.14 20.45
C CYS A 602 -8.70 38.31 21.59
N MET A 603 -8.37 37.87 22.81
CA MET A 603 -9.23 38.09 23.99
C MET A 603 -9.28 39.56 24.40
N GLU A 604 -8.17 40.27 24.30
CA GLU A 604 -8.05 41.68 24.69
C GLU A 604 -8.69 42.64 23.66
N ASN A 605 -8.96 42.19 22.42
CA ASN A 605 -9.40 43.04 21.32
C ASN A 605 -10.61 42.44 20.59
N THR A 606 -11.82 42.91 20.89
CA THR A 606 -13.08 42.28 20.44
C THR A 606 -13.23 42.17 18.92
N TYR A 607 -12.74 43.13 18.13
CA TYR A 607 -12.94 43.17 16.66
C TYR A 607 -11.72 42.71 15.85
N ILE A 608 -10.60 42.39 16.49
CA ILE A 608 -9.33 42.18 15.80
C ILE A 608 -9.35 41.00 14.82
N VAL A 609 -10.10 39.94 15.15
CA VAL A 609 -10.25 38.77 14.29
C VAL A 609 -11.10 39.08 13.06
N ASP A 610 -12.14 39.92 13.20
CA ASP A 610 -12.95 40.38 12.07
C ASP A 610 -12.17 41.31 11.14
N ASP A 611 -11.39 42.23 11.73
CA ASP A 611 -10.49 43.11 10.99
C ASP A 611 -9.45 42.28 10.21
N LEU A 612 -8.80 41.31 10.86
CA LEU A 612 -7.83 40.40 10.23
C LEU A 612 -8.49 39.60 9.09
N LYS A 613 -9.68 39.03 9.32
CA LYS A 613 -10.43 38.30 8.29
C LYS A 613 -10.72 39.16 7.06
N SER A 614 -11.00 40.44 7.25
CA SER A 614 -11.32 41.36 6.15
C SER A 614 -10.14 41.68 5.24
N ILE A 615 -8.90 41.50 5.74
CA ILE A 615 -7.66 41.82 5.02
C ILE A 615 -6.90 40.58 4.52
N ILE A 616 -7.12 39.39 5.07
CA ILE A 616 -6.51 38.14 4.56
C ILE A 616 -7.22 37.70 3.27
N SER A 617 -6.70 38.15 2.12
CA SER A 617 -7.17 37.76 0.78
C SER A 617 -6.04 37.84 -0.24
N LYS A 618 -6.20 37.21 -1.41
CA LYS A 618 -5.18 37.24 -2.46
C LYS A 618 -4.94 38.66 -2.97
N GLU A 619 -6.00 39.41 -3.15
CA GLU A 619 -6.00 40.79 -3.65
C GLU A 619 -5.28 41.70 -2.67
N LYS A 620 -5.60 41.61 -1.37
CA LYS A 620 -4.96 42.45 -0.35
C LYS A 620 -3.50 42.10 -0.11
N CYS A 621 -3.11 40.84 -0.24
CA CYS A 621 -1.69 40.47 -0.22
C CYS A 621 -0.93 41.03 -1.44
N ILE A 622 -1.57 41.18 -2.62
CA ILE A 622 -0.96 41.85 -3.77
C ILE A 622 -0.82 43.35 -3.49
N ASP A 623 -1.87 44.02 -3.02
CA ASP A 623 -1.84 45.44 -2.60
C ASP A 623 -0.74 45.68 -1.54
N GLY A 624 -0.62 44.77 -0.58
CA GLY A 624 0.37 44.79 0.49
C GLY A 624 1.80 44.67 -0.03
N MET A 625 2.05 43.71 -0.92
CA MET A 625 3.36 43.53 -1.54
C MET A 625 3.73 44.72 -2.44
N ASP A 626 2.78 45.25 -3.20
CA ASP A 626 3.01 46.45 -4.00
C ASP A 626 3.38 47.67 -3.13
N ALA A 627 2.64 47.90 -2.05
CA ALA A 627 2.95 48.95 -1.08
C ALA A 627 4.32 48.76 -0.42
N TYR A 628 4.70 47.51 -0.13
CA TYR A 628 6.02 47.18 0.39
C TYR A 628 7.14 47.50 -0.61
N LEU A 629 6.99 47.10 -1.87
CA LEU A 629 7.99 47.31 -2.92
C LEU A 629 8.28 48.79 -3.19
N HIS A 630 7.33 49.70 -2.95
CA HIS A 630 7.58 51.14 -3.00
C HIS A 630 8.54 51.63 -1.91
N THR A 631 8.64 50.90 -0.80
CA THR A 631 9.53 51.24 0.32
C THR A 631 10.85 50.48 0.27
N TYR A 632 10.83 49.22 -0.19
CA TYR A 632 12.01 48.37 -0.28
C TYR A 632 12.99 48.89 -1.34
N GLU A 633 14.26 49.05 -0.96
CA GLU A 633 15.33 49.62 -1.81
C GLU A 633 14.88 50.89 -2.57
N ASN A 634 14.10 51.77 -1.92
CA ASN A 634 13.56 53.00 -2.51
C ASN A 634 12.77 52.79 -3.82
N GLY A 635 12.07 51.66 -3.99
CA GLY A 635 11.26 51.40 -5.18
C GLY A 635 12.06 50.98 -6.41
N THR A 636 13.30 50.49 -6.23
CA THR A 636 14.21 50.12 -7.34
C THR A 636 13.55 49.17 -8.35
N LEU A 637 12.83 48.14 -7.90
CA LEU A 637 12.15 47.20 -8.79
C LEU A 637 11.11 47.90 -9.67
N ILE A 638 10.33 48.80 -9.09
CA ILE A 638 9.26 49.55 -9.78
C ILE A 638 9.86 50.50 -10.80
N ALA A 639 10.93 51.21 -10.43
CA ALA A 639 11.66 52.10 -11.33
C ALA A 639 12.24 51.33 -12.53
N LEU A 640 12.87 50.18 -12.30
CA LEU A 640 13.39 49.32 -13.36
C LEU A 640 12.29 48.77 -14.27
N ALA A 641 11.16 48.34 -13.70
CA ALA A 641 10.02 47.84 -14.47
C ALA A 641 9.42 48.91 -15.38
N ALA A 642 9.34 50.16 -14.89
CA ALA A 642 8.90 51.31 -15.68
C ALA A 642 9.89 51.65 -16.80
N GLU A 643 11.20 51.63 -16.52
CA GLU A 643 12.25 51.91 -17.50
C GLU A 643 12.30 50.88 -18.63
N ILE A 644 12.10 49.60 -18.31
CA ILE A 644 12.09 48.51 -19.28
C ILE A 644 10.78 48.45 -20.07
N GLY A 645 9.68 48.93 -19.50
CA GLY A 645 8.35 48.91 -20.11
C GLY A 645 7.58 47.61 -19.87
N ASP A 646 7.75 46.99 -18.70
CA ASP A 646 7.13 45.69 -18.36
C ASP A 646 5.61 45.78 -18.02
N GLY A 647 4.99 46.96 -18.14
CA GLY A 647 3.53 47.11 -18.01
C GLY A 647 2.95 46.67 -16.66
N GLY A 648 3.75 46.70 -15.59
CA GLY A 648 3.34 46.28 -14.24
C GLY A 648 3.41 44.78 -13.97
N GLN A 649 4.04 43.98 -14.84
CA GLN A 649 4.12 42.52 -14.65
C GLN A 649 5.14 42.08 -13.58
N TYR A 650 5.96 42.98 -13.02
CA TYR A 650 6.94 42.69 -11.96
C TYR A 650 6.35 41.93 -10.77
N LEU A 651 5.08 42.21 -10.41
CA LEU A 651 4.37 41.47 -9.36
C LEU A 651 4.11 40.00 -9.75
N ASN A 652 3.80 39.73 -11.02
CA ASN A 652 3.60 38.37 -11.51
C ASN A 652 4.92 37.59 -11.57
N TYR A 653 6.03 38.23 -11.96
CA TYR A 653 7.35 37.60 -11.93
C TYR A 653 7.81 37.33 -10.50
N LEU A 654 7.61 38.29 -9.60
CA LEU A 654 7.90 38.11 -8.18
C LEU A 654 7.06 36.97 -7.61
N LYS A 655 5.76 36.90 -7.91
CA LYS A 655 4.88 35.81 -7.49
C LYS A 655 5.41 34.44 -7.94
N ARG A 656 5.89 34.28 -9.18
CA ARG A 656 6.48 33.02 -9.66
C ARG A 656 7.71 32.59 -8.85
N LYS A 657 8.49 33.54 -8.32
CA LYS A 657 9.63 33.24 -7.43
C LYS A 657 9.19 32.77 -6.04
N PHE A 658 7.94 33.06 -5.65
CA PHE A 658 7.33 32.65 -4.39
C PHE A 658 6.55 31.31 -4.52
N ASP A 659 6.10 30.94 -5.72
CA ASP A 659 5.31 29.73 -6.02
C ASP A 659 6.13 28.41 -6.13
N ALA A 660 7.47 28.45 -6.10
CA ALA A 660 8.30 27.24 -6.09
C ALA A 660 8.12 26.44 -4.78
N ASP A 661 8.45 25.13 -4.76
CA ASP A 661 8.38 24.16 -3.61
C ASP A 661 8.99 24.65 -2.26
N ALA A 662 9.52 25.86 -2.25
CA ALA A 662 10.06 26.68 -1.18
C ALA A 662 9.02 27.36 -0.25
N ALA A 663 7.71 27.14 -0.41
CA ALA A 663 6.66 27.92 0.25
C ALA A 663 6.70 27.96 1.80
N THR A 664 7.55 27.21 2.50
CA THR A 664 7.65 27.22 3.98
C THR A 664 8.56 28.31 4.54
N TRP A 665 9.62 28.73 3.82
CA TRP A 665 10.61 29.71 4.33
C TRP A 665 10.39 31.13 3.80
N VAL A 666 9.69 31.29 2.67
CA VAL A 666 9.41 32.60 2.04
C VAL A 666 8.41 33.47 2.85
N TRP A 667 7.79 32.91 3.89
CA TRP A 667 7.01 33.68 4.87
C TRP A 667 7.90 34.47 5.85
N ASN A 668 9.22 34.29 5.80
CA ASN A 668 10.18 35.16 6.45
C ASN A 668 10.49 36.38 5.58
N ILE A 669 10.49 37.57 6.19
CA ILE A 669 10.79 38.82 5.48
C ILE A 669 12.17 38.81 4.82
N ASN A 670 13.22 38.33 5.49
CA ASN A 670 14.58 38.27 4.93
C ASN A 670 14.65 37.36 3.71
N THR A 671 13.93 36.23 3.73
CA THR A 671 13.85 35.32 2.58
C THR A 671 13.06 35.95 1.43
N ALA A 672 11.95 36.63 1.73
CA ALA A 672 11.18 37.34 0.73
C ALA A 672 12.00 38.47 0.09
N GLU A 673 12.77 39.22 0.88
CA GLU A 673 13.72 40.24 0.42
C GLU A 673 14.76 39.65 -0.53
N GLN A 674 15.37 38.50 -0.21
CA GLN A 674 16.29 37.81 -1.14
C GLN A 674 15.63 37.52 -2.48
N LYS A 675 14.36 37.09 -2.49
CA LYS A 675 13.61 36.84 -3.73
C LYS A 675 13.28 38.13 -4.48
N ILE A 676 13.03 39.23 -3.78
CA ILE A 676 12.87 40.55 -4.40
C ILE A 676 14.20 41.00 -5.02
N SER A 677 15.33 40.89 -4.32
CA SER A 677 16.66 41.22 -4.83
C SER A 677 17.04 40.39 -6.06
N GLU A 678 16.68 39.10 -6.10
CA GLU A 678 16.86 38.26 -7.29
C GLU A 678 16.10 38.81 -8.52
N VAL A 679 14.86 39.27 -8.34
CA VAL A 679 14.07 39.89 -9.42
C VAL A 679 14.65 41.25 -9.82
N ILE A 680 15.09 42.07 -8.86
CA ILE A 680 15.79 43.33 -9.14
C ILE A 680 17.02 43.07 -10.01
N LEU A 681 17.84 42.06 -9.67
CA LEU A 681 19.01 41.68 -10.44
C LEU A 681 18.64 41.25 -11.87
N ASP A 682 17.57 40.48 -12.03
CA ASP A 682 17.07 40.09 -13.35
C ASP A 682 16.69 41.31 -14.19
N TYR A 683 15.99 42.28 -13.59
CA TYR A 683 15.60 43.52 -14.28
C TYR A 683 16.81 44.41 -14.60
N GLN A 684 17.80 44.50 -13.72
CA GLN A 684 19.06 45.19 -14.02
C GLN A 684 19.78 44.57 -15.22
N ILE A 685 19.82 43.24 -15.32
CA ILE A 685 20.41 42.55 -16.48
C ILE A 685 19.64 42.87 -17.77
N ILE A 686 18.30 42.88 -17.73
CA ILE A 686 17.47 43.26 -18.89
C ILE A 686 17.79 44.69 -19.33
N LYS A 687 17.80 45.64 -18.39
CA LYS A 687 18.11 47.05 -18.66
C LYS A 687 19.47 47.22 -19.32
N GLU A 688 20.52 46.63 -18.75
CA GLU A 688 21.87 46.76 -19.29
C GLU A 688 22.03 46.02 -20.63
N SER A 689 21.36 44.88 -20.80
CA SER A 689 21.36 44.13 -22.06
C SER A 689 20.64 44.90 -23.18
N ASN A 690 19.55 45.62 -22.88
CA ASN A 690 18.79 46.44 -23.84
C ASN A 690 19.61 47.60 -24.44
N LYS A 691 20.77 47.94 -23.87
CA LYS A 691 21.71 48.90 -24.49
C LYS A 691 22.44 48.31 -25.70
N ILE A 692 22.45 46.99 -25.84
CA ILE A 692 23.20 46.23 -26.85
C ILE A 692 22.23 45.43 -27.74
N LEU A 693 21.19 44.87 -27.14
CA LEU A 693 20.18 44.02 -27.77
C LEU A 693 18.93 44.82 -28.16
N PRO A 694 18.07 44.27 -29.04
CA PRO A 694 16.70 44.78 -29.20
C PRO A 694 15.98 44.84 -27.86
N GLN A 695 15.03 45.76 -27.72
CA GLN A 695 14.30 45.96 -26.47
C GLN A 695 13.59 44.68 -26.03
N ASN A 696 13.94 44.19 -24.85
CA ASN A 696 13.33 43.05 -24.18
C ASN A 696 12.69 43.49 -22.85
N ILE A 697 11.59 42.83 -22.48
CA ILE A 697 10.86 43.11 -21.23
C ILE A 697 10.92 41.96 -20.21
N THR A 698 11.47 40.81 -20.59
CA THR A 698 11.53 39.60 -19.74
C THR A 698 12.94 39.04 -19.72
N PHE A 699 13.36 38.47 -18.59
CA PHE A 699 14.69 37.88 -18.44
C PHE A 699 14.94 36.74 -19.43
N GLU A 700 13.96 35.84 -19.61
CA GLU A 700 14.08 34.68 -20.50
C GLU A 700 14.29 35.08 -21.96
N ASN A 701 13.54 36.10 -22.44
CA ASN A 701 13.74 36.62 -23.80
C ASN A 701 15.11 37.29 -23.94
N THR A 702 15.59 38.02 -22.94
CA THR A 702 16.95 38.61 -22.93
C THR A 702 18.03 37.54 -23.08
N ILE A 703 17.93 36.41 -22.35
CA ILE A 703 18.88 35.29 -22.48
C ILE A 703 18.79 34.63 -23.86
N ARG A 704 17.58 34.45 -24.40
CA ARG A 704 17.39 33.93 -25.76
C ARG A 704 18.04 34.82 -26.80
N GLU A 705 17.84 36.13 -26.71
CA GLU A 705 18.40 37.12 -27.63
C GLU A 705 19.93 37.16 -27.55
N TRP A 706 20.54 37.05 -26.37
CA TRP A 706 21.98 36.85 -26.22
C TRP A 706 22.45 35.57 -26.93
N CYS A 707 21.73 34.45 -26.78
CA CYS A 707 22.05 33.20 -27.47
C CYS A 707 21.88 33.31 -29.00
N ASP A 708 20.94 34.12 -29.48
CA ASP A 708 20.70 34.34 -30.90
C ASP A 708 21.77 35.23 -31.51
N ARG A 709 22.25 36.26 -30.79
CA ARG A 709 23.42 37.06 -31.20
C ARG A 709 24.63 36.18 -31.45
N CYS A 710 24.89 35.18 -30.61
CA CYS A 710 26.00 34.24 -30.80
C CYS A 710 25.97 33.51 -32.15
N ASN A 711 24.79 33.30 -32.76
CA ASN A 711 24.70 32.64 -34.07
C ASN A 711 25.37 33.44 -35.18
N TYR A 712 25.49 34.76 -35.03
CA TYR A 712 26.11 35.64 -36.01
C TYR A 712 27.59 35.92 -35.70
N ILE A 713 28.12 35.37 -34.61
CA ILE A 713 29.56 35.39 -34.34
C ILE A 713 30.21 34.23 -35.10
N ARG A 714 31.02 34.57 -36.10
CA ARG A 714 31.64 33.60 -37.02
C ARG A 714 33.03 33.13 -36.58
N ILE A 715 33.40 33.41 -35.34
CA ILE A 715 34.69 33.02 -34.75
C ILE A 715 34.41 32.14 -33.53
N SER A 716 35.03 30.97 -33.44
CA SER A 716 34.90 30.10 -32.26
C SER A 716 35.47 30.76 -31.01
N TYR A 717 34.70 30.77 -29.92
CA TYR A 717 35.17 31.22 -28.60
C TYR A 717 36.41 30.45 -28.15
N LEU A 718 36.37 29.13 -28.27
CA LEU A 718 37.45 28.25 -27.82
C LEU A 718 38.72 28.46 -28.63
N TYR A 719 38.58 28.71 -29.93
CA TYR A 719 39.72 28.97 -30.81
C TYR A 719 40.35 30.34 -30.53
N ALA A 720 39.54 31.38 -30.32
CA ALA A 720 40.00 32.73 -29.99
C ALA A 720 40.26 32.99 -28.50
N LYS A 721 40.31 31.95 -27.66
CA LYS A 721 40.29 32.07 -26.18
C LYS A 721 41.32 33.04 -25.61
N ASN A 722 42.51 33.12 -26.22
CA ASN A 722 43.61 33.98 -25.76
C ASN A 722 43.61 35.39 -26.38
N ASN A 723 42.64 35.71 -27.25
CA ASN A 723 42.61 36.94 -28.04
C ASN A 723 41.44 37.87 -27.66
N TRP A 724 40.57 37.45 -26.73
CA TRP A 724 39.40 38.25 -26.31
C TRP A 724 39.75 39.48 -25.46
N ASN A 725 40.97 39.57 -24.92
CA ASN A 725 41.47 40.72 -24.14
C ASN A 725 40.45 41.17 -23.07
N GLU A 726 40.02 42.44 -23.09
CA GLU A 726 39.02 43.00 -22.17
C GLU A 726 37.64 42.34 -22.26
N LEU A 727 37.32 41.65 -23.36
CA LEU A 727 36.05 40.90 -23.53
C LEU A 727 36.11 39.48 -22.96
N SER A 728 37.27 39.02 -22.46
CA SER A 728 37.48 37.60 -22.08
C SER A 728 36.40 37.06 -21.14
N GLU A 729 36.11 37.78 -20.05
CA GLU A 729 35.12 37.35 -19.06
C GLU A 729 33.68 37.38 -19.60
N LEU A 730 33.33 38.42 -20.36
CA LEU A 730 32.01 38.53 -20.97
C LEU A 730 31.77 37.41 -21.99
N MET A 731 32.76 37.13 -22.84
CA MET A 731 32.68 36.09 -23.86
C MET A 731 32.64 34.69 -23.27
N GLU A 732 33.30 34.46 -22.13
CA GLU A 732 33.19 33.20 -21.39
C GLU A 732 31.77 32.96 -20.87
N ILE A 733 31.14 33.98 -20.26
CA ILE A 733 29.77 33.85 -19.76
C ILE A 733 28.80 33.65 -20.93
N ILE A 734 28.93 34.42 -22.01
CA ILE A 734 28.09 34.28 -23.21
C ILE A 734 28.26 32.90 -23.86
N TYR A 735 29.49 32.36 -23.92
CA TYR A 735 29.76 31.01 -24.43
C TYR A 735 29.09 29.93 -23.58
N ASN A 736 29.22 30.02 -22.25
CA ASN A 736 28.57 29.09 -21.33
C ASN A 736 27.05 29.17 -21.44
N MET A 737 26.50 30.39 -21.50
CA MET A 737 25.08 30.66 -21.71
C MET A 737 24.57 30.07 -23.02
N LYS A 738 25.32 30.21 -24.13
CA LYS A 738 24.95 29.63 -25.42
C LYS A 738 24.93 28.10 -25.39
N ARG A 739 25.81 27.48 -24.61
CA ARG A 739 25.87 26.01 -24.48
C ARG A 739 24.75 25.44 -23.61
N SER A 740 24.40 26.13 -22.52
CA SER A 740 23.38 25.69 -21.58
C SER A 740 21.97 26.14 -21.95
N GLY A 741 21.84 27.22 -22.72
CA GLY A 741 20.58 27.92 -22.98
C GLY A 741 20.07 28.74 -21.79
N VAL A 742 20.82 28.81 -20.69
CA VAL A 742 20.41 29.47 -19.44
C VAL A 742 21.57 30.20 -18.78
N LEU A 743 21.29 31.32 -18.11
CA LEU A 743 22.23 31.98 -17.21
C LEU A 743 22.02 31.49 -15.78
N LEU A 744 23.03 30.84 -15.20
CA LEU A 744 22.95 30.33 -13.84
C LEU A 744 22.84 31.47 -12.82
N ASP A 745 22.07 31.27 -11.75
CA ASP A 745 21.83 32.28 -10.70
C ASP A 745 23.13 32.78 -10.08
N SER A 746 24.09 31.88 -9.84
CA SER A 746 25.43 32.23 -9.32
C SER A 746 26.26 33.11 -10.26
N GLN A 747 25.90 33.18 -11.55
CA GLN A 747 26.59 33.98 -12.56
C GLN A 747 25.89 35.31 -12.84
N ARG A 748 24.64 35.52 -12.41
CA ARG A 748 23.83 36.71 -12.75
C ARG A 748 24.51 38.01 -12.33
N GLN A 749 24.98 38.11 -11.09
CA GLN A 749 25.68 39.30 -10.60
C GLN A 749 26.97 39.56 -11.38
N LYS A 750 27.74 38.50 -11.65
CA LYS A 750 28.97 38.61 -12.44
C LYS A 750 28.66 39.08 -13.87
N PHE A 751 27.63 38.52 -14.49
CA PHE A 751 27.17 38.89 -15.82
C PHE A 751 26.78 40.37 -15.89
N LEU A 752 25.97 40.86 -14.95
CA LEU A 752 25.60 42.27 -14.84
C LEU A 752 26.84 43.18 -14.79
N THR A 753 27.83 42.84 -13.96
CA THR A 753 29.07 43.62 -13.86
C THR A 753 29.82 43.68 -15.19
N VAL A 754 30.00 42.55 -15.86
CA VAL A 754 30.79 42.51 -17.11
C VAL A 754 30.05 43.09 -18.31
N ILE A 755 28.73 42.97 -18.42
CA ILE A 755 27.96 43.63 -19.50
C ILE A 755 27.94 45.14 -19.32
N THR A 756 27.88 45.62 -18.07
CA THR A 756 27.91 47.05 -17.77
C THR A 756 29.27 47.65 -18.13
N MET A 757 30.36 46.92 -17.85
CA MET A 757 31.73 47.38 -18.10
C MET A 757 32.14 47.27 -19.58
N HIS A 758 31.78 46.16 -20.25
CA HIS A 758 32.32 45.81 -21.57
C HIS A 758 31.27 45.74 -22.68
N GLY A 759 30.01 46.14 -22.41
CA GLY A 759 28.91 46.05 -23.37
C GLY A 759 29.14 46.83 -24.67
N LEU A 760 29.71 48.04 -24.56
CA LEU A 760 30.07 48.84 -25.74
C LEU A 760 31.19 48.20 -26.55
N ALA A 761 32.23 47.68 -25.89
CA ALA A 761 33.33 46.97 -26.55
C ALA A 761 32.83 45.70 -27.27
N PHE A 762 31.89 44.98 -26.66
CA PHE A 762 31.22 43.84 -27.29
C PHE A 762 30.48 44.25 -28.56
N ASN A 763 29.71 45.35 -28.52
CA ASN A 763 28.97 45.83 -29.69
C ASN A 763 29.92 46.26 -30.84
N THR A 764 31.03 46.91 -30.52
CA THR A 764 32.08 47.26 -31.50
C THR A 764 32.66 46.00 -32.15
N PHE A 765 33.05 45.00 -31.35
CA PHE A 765 33.52 43.70 -31.86
C PHE A 765 32.46 43.01 -32.73
N TYR A 766 31.21 42.96 -32.26
CA TYR A 766 30.13 42.26 -32.94
C TYR A 766 29.89 42.81 -34.36
N ASN A 767 29.98 44.13 -34.53
CA ASN A 767 29.81 44.81 -35.81
C ASN A 767 31.07 44.78 -36.71
N ASN A 768 32.26 44.52 -36.14
CA ASN A 768 33.52 44.39 -36.89
C ASN A 768 34.34 43.17 -36.41
N GLN A 769 33.91 41.98 -36.83
CA GLN A 769 34.58 40.73 -36.46
C GLN A 769 35.80 40.39 -37.34
N THR A 770 35.95 41.03 -38.50
CA THR A 770 36.98 40.70 -39.49
C THR A 770 38.40 40.91 -38.97
N GLU A 771 38.61 41.96 -38.16
CA GLU A 771 39.91 42.24 -37.55
C GLU A 771 40.33 41.15 -36.56
N MET A 772 39.40 40.69 -35.73
CA MET A 772 39.61 39.58 -34.81
C MET A 772 39.86 38.27 -35.56
N PHE A 773 39.13 38.02 -36.65
CA PHE A 773 39.35 36.86 -37.51
C PHE A 773 40.76 36.87 -38.12
N LYS A 774 41.22 38.01 -38.64
CA LYS A 774 42.56 38.17 -39.21
C LYS A 774 43.65 37.86 -38.16
N ASN A 775 43.51 38.38 -36.95
CA ASN A 775 44.44 38.15 -35.87
C ASN A 775 44.49 36.66 -35.44
N VAL A 776 43.32 36.07 -35.23
CA VAL A 776 43.18 34.71 -34.68
C VAL A 776 43.53 33.63 -35.71
N CYS A 777 43.23 33.85 -37.00
CA CYS A 777 43.47 32.90 -38.08
C CYS A 777 44.70 33.23 -38.94
N GLY A 778 45.57 34.15 -38.49
CA GLY A 778 46.73 34.64 -39.24
C GLY A 778 47.61 33.53 -39.82
N TYR A 779 47.88 32.47 -39.06
CA TYR A 779 48.69 31.33 -39.54
C TYR A 779 48.16 30.69 -40.85
N PHE A 780 46.84 30.62 -41.03
CA PHE A 780 46.24 30.07 -42.26
C PHE A 780 46.14 31.09 -43.38
N LEU A 781 45.93 32.36 -43.03
CA LEU A 781 45.75 33.45 -43.99
C LEU A 781 47.09 33.92 -44.58
N ASP A 782 48.14 34.01 -43.75
CA ASP A 782 49.46 34.49 -44.13
C ASP A 782 50.16 33.55 -45.14
N GLN A 783 49.80 32.27 -45.14
CA GLN A 783 50.32 31.28 -46.12
C GLN A 783 50.03 31.68 -47.57
N TYR A 784 48.93 32.41 -47.81
CA TYR A 784 48.46 32.77 -49.15
C TYR A 784 48.62 34.24 -49.49
N GLN A 785 49.22 35.05 -48.59
CA GLN A 785 49.47 36.48 -48.77
C GLN A 785 48.23 37.31 -49.19
N PHE A 786 47.06 36.97 -48.66
CA PHE A 786 45.81 37.66 -48.99
C PHE A 786 45.82 39.15 -48.62
N SER A 787 45.20 39.99 -49.46
CA SER A 787 44.91 41.39 -49.13
C SER A 787 43.85 41.51 -48.03
N ASN A 788 43.69 42.70 -47.44
CA ASN A 788 42.65 42.93 -46.43
C ASN A 788 41.23 42.69 -46.98
N GLU A 789 41.01 43.03 -48.25
CA GLU A 789 39.75 42.80 -48.95
C GLU A 789 39.49 41.31 -49.15
N GLU A 790 40.51 40.53 -49.51
CA GLU A 790 40.39 39.09 -49.68
C GLU A 790 40.11 38.37 -48.35
N VAL A 791 40.78 38.78 -47.26
CA VAL A 791 40.48 38.27 -45.91
C VAL A 791 39.02 38.57 -45.52
N ALA A 792 38.50 39.74 -45.88
CA ALA A 792 37.10 40.09 -45.63
C ALA A 792 36.13 39.21 -46.43
N GLU A 793 36.44 38.88 -47.68
CA GLU A 793 35.64 37.96 -48.50
C GLU A 793 35.68 36.52 -47.96
N VAL A 794 36.84 36.01 -47.55
CA VAL A 794 36.95 34.71 -46.86
C VAL A 794 36.10 34.69 -45.59
N PHE A 795 36.14 35.75 -44.77
CA PHE A 795 35.30 35.86 -43.57
C PHE A 795 33.80 35.91 -43.90
N LYS A 796 33.40 36.56 -45.00
CA LYS A 796 32.01 36.59 -45.46
C LYS A 796 31.50 35.22 -45.89
N MET A 797 32.38 34.35 -46.41
CA MET A 797 32.03 32.98 -46.81
C MET A 797 31.89 32.02 -45.62
N LEU A 798 32.41 32.36 -44.43
CA LEU A 798 32.26 31.51 -43.26
C LEU A 798 30.78 31.32 -42.87
N PRO A 799 30.34 30.09 -42.56
CA PRO A 799 28.97 29.83 -42.15
C PRO A 799 28.66 30.45 -40.78
N ALA A 800 27.38 30.75 -40.54
CA ALA A 800 26.91 31.20 -39.23
C ALA A 800 27.08 30.09 -38.15
N GLY A 801 27.01 30.46 -36.87
CA GLY A 801 26.98 29.54 -35.74
C GLY A 801 28.34 28.96 -35.34
N GLN A 802 29.45 29.64 -35.66
CA GLN A 802 30.80 29.14 -35.32
C GLN A 802 31.18 29.34 -33.86
N PHE A 803 30.53 30.27 -33.16
CA PHE A 803 30.91 30.67 -31.81
C PHE A 803 31.08 29.53 -30.81
N ALA A 804 30.18 28.54 -30.85
CA ALA A 804 30.17 27.40 -29.93
C ALA A 804 30.94 26.17 -30.44
N ARG A 805 31.56 26.24 -31.64
CA ARG A 805 32.32 25.13 -32.23
C ARG A 805 33.63 24.92 -31.49
N ASP A 806 34.09 23.67 -31.48
CA ASP A 806 35.41 23.36 -30.93
C ASP A 806 36.55 23.87 -31.84
N LYS A 807 37.78 23.76 -31.33
CA LYS A 807 38.96 24.27 -32.04
C LYS A 807 39.22 23.56 -33.36
N ALA A 808 39.03 22.24 -33.42
CA ALA A 808 39.36 21.43 -34.59
C ALA A 808 38.30 21.59 -35.69
N GLU A 809 37.02 21.60 -35.33
CA GLU A 809 35.90 21.87 -36.23
C GLU A 809 36.01 23.26 -36.86
N PHE A 810 36.31 24.28 -36.04
CA PHE A 810 36.47 25.64 -36.54
C PHE A 810 37.69 25.77 -37.48
N GLN A 811 38.83 25.20 -37.09
CA GLN A 811 40.04 25.20 -37.92
C GLN A 811 39.79 24.57 -39.29
N LYS A 812 39.15 23.40 -39.32
CA LYS A 812 38.78 22.73 -40.57
C LYS A 812 37.85 23.60 -41.42
N THR A 813 36.84 24.20 -40.80
CA THR A 813 35.90 25.09 -41.50
C THR A 813 36.60 26.28 -42.15
N VAL A 814 37.59 26.87 -41.46
CA VAL A 814 38.40 27.97 -42.01
C VAL A 814 39.24 27.49 -43.19
N GLN A 815 39.91 26.34 -43.08
CA GLN A 815 40.69 25.74 -44.16
C GLN A 815 39.84 25.45 -45.39
N ASP A 816 38.72 24.75 -45.22
CA ASP A 816 37.78 24.43 -46.30
C ASP A 816 37.25 25.71 -46.98
N THR A 817 37.03 26.78 -46.21
CA THR A 817 36.58 28.08 -46.74
C THR A 817 37.67 28.80 -47.53
N ILE A 818 38.94 28.74 -47.08
CA ILE A 818 40.09 29.29 -47.79
C ILE A 818 40.30 28.54 -49.12
N GLU A 819 40.29 27.21 -49.10
CA GLU A 819 40.44 26.38 -50.30
C GLU A 819 39.34 26.68 -51.33
N LYS A 820 38.11 26.85 -50.86
CA LYS A 820 36.97 27.23 -51.70
C LYS A 820 37.15 28.63 -52.30
N TYR A 821 37.58 29.62 -51.51
CA TYR A 821 37.85 30.97 -52.01
C TYR A 821 38.93 30.97 -53.10
N ILE A 822 40.03 30.23 -52.89
CA ILE A 822 41.12 30.09 -53.87
C ILE A 822 40.60 29.45 -55.16
N ALA A 823 39.82 28.36 -55.06
CA ALA A 823 39.23 27.69 -56.21
C ALA A 823 38.31 28.62 -57.02
N GLU A 824 37.45 29.38 -56.35
CA GLU A 824 36.55 30.36 -56.98
C GLU A 824 37.33 31.50 -57.64
N SER A 825 38.41 31.98 -57.01
CA SER A 825 39.29 33.02 -57.54
C SER A 825 40.06 32.56 -58.78
N LEU A 826 40.70 31.38 -58.74
CA LEU A 826 41.45 30.82 -59.88
C LEU A 826 40.53 30.51 -61.08
N ASN A 827 39.32 29.98 -60.82
CA ASN A 827 38.34 29.74 -61.88
C ASN A 827 37.88 31.07 -62.54
N LYS A 828 37.67 32.11 -61.73
CA LYS A 828 37.37 33.46 -62.24
C LYS A 828 38.53 34.00 -63.08
N GLN A 829 39.76 33.88 -62.59
CA GLN A 829 40.97 34.29 -63.34
C GLN A 829 41.10 33.55 -64.68
N LEU A 830 40.90 32.23 -64.71
CA LEU A 830 40.95 31.44 -65.94
C LEU A 830 39.93 31.92 -66.98
N LYS A 831 38.69 32.20 -66.54
CA LYS A 831 37.63 32.72 -67.42
C LYS A 831 37.91 34.13 -67.91
N ASP A 832 38.38 35.01 -67.02
CA ASP A 832 38.77 36.38 -67.38
C ASP A 832 39.95 36.38 -68.38
N MET A 833 40.93 35.47 -68.19
CA MET A 833 42.04 35.28 -69.13
C MET A 833 41.55 34.82 -70.51
N TRP A 834 40.62 33.86 -70.56
CA TRP A 834 40.01 33.41 -71.82
C TRP A 834 39.27 34.54 -72.53
N LYS A 835 38.41 35.25 -71.79
CA LYS A 835 37.60 36.35 -72.29
C LYS A 835 38.45 37.51 -72.81
N THR A 836 39.51 37.87 -72.09
CA THR A 836 40.42 38.94 -72.51
C THR A 836 41.16 38.61 -73.80
N ARG A 837 41.50 37.33 -74.02
CA ARG A 837 42.28 36.90 -75.21
C ARG A 837 41.44 36.60 -76.45
N THR A 838 40.16 36.28 -76.29
CA THR A 838 39.31 35.79 -77.40
C THR A 838 37.98 36.54 -77.55
N GLY A 839 37.64 37.44 -76.62
CA GLY A 839 36.38 38.19 -76.62
C GLY A 839 35.12 37.35 -76.43
N THR A 840 35.25 36.11 -75.95
CA THR A 840 34.14 35.16 -75.72
C THR A 840 34.21 34.62 -74.28
N GLU A 841 33.09 34.20 -73.69
CA GLU A 841 33.06 33.67 -72.32
C GLU A 841 33.60 32.23 -72.23
N SER A 842 33.63 31.49 -73.35
CA SER A 842 34.16 30.11 -73.39
C SER A 842 34.58 29.66 -74.80
N PRO A 843 35.44 28.63 -74.91
CA PRO A 843 35.76 27.99 -76.19
C PRO A 843 34.53 27.49 -76.96
N ARG A 844 33.50 27.00 -76.26
CA ARG A 844 32.24 26.58 -76.88
C ARG A 844 31.48 27.75 -77.50
N GLU A 845 31.43 28.89 -76.80
CA GLU A 845 30.84 30.13 -77.35
C GLU A 845 31.64 30.65 -78.55
N TRP A 846 32.99 30.61 -78.48
CA TRP A 846 33.85 30.97 -79.60
C TRP A 846 33.51 30.17 -80.86
N SER A 847 33.37 28.84 -80.72
CA SER A 847 33.05 27.96 -81.84
C SER A 847 31.66 28.23 -82.41
N GLN A 848 30.67 28.54 -81.57
CA GLN A 848 29.35 28.95 -82.02
C GLN A 848 29.38 30.27 -82.78
N ARG A 849 30.12 31.27 -82.27
CA ARG A 849 30.25 32.60 -82.90
C ARG A 849 30.83 32.53 -84.30
N TYR A 850 31.85 31.69 -84.50
CA TYR A 850 32.55 31.58 -85.79
C TYR A 850 32.15 30.36 -86.63
N LYS A 851 31.16 29.59 -86.17
CA LYS A 851 30.61 28.40 -86.83
C LYS A 851 31.68 27.44 -87.31
N MET A 852 32.65 27.16 -86.43
CA MET A 852 33.72 26.22 -86.70
C MET A 852 34.31 25.64 -85.41
N PRO A 853 34.87 24.43 -85.44
CA PRO A 853 35.50 23.86 -84.26
C PRO A 853 36.85 24.55 -84.00
N ILE A 854 37.04 24.98 -82.75
CA ILE A 854 38.24 25.72 -82.34
C ILE A 854 39.52 24.90 -82.49
N LEU A 855 39.43 23.56 -82.37
CA LEU A 855 40.54 22.63 -82.55
C LEU A 855 41.11 22.64 -83.98
N CYS A 856 40.39 23.16 -84.99
CA CYS A 856 40.93 23.32 -86.34
C CYS A 856 42.16 24.23 -86.39
N ILE A 857 42.25 25.21 -85.49
CA ILE A 857 43.33 26.20 -85.49
C ILE A 857 44.53 25.70 -84.66
N VAL A 858 44.34 24.63 -83.88
CA VAL A 858 45.35 24.07 -82.98
C VAL A 858 46.34 23.19 -83.76
N PRO A 859 47.66 23.40 -83.63
CA PRO A 859 48.67 22.52 -84.24
C PRO A 859 48.54 21.06 -83.76
N ASP A 860 48.86 20.08 -84.63
CA ASP A 860 48.60 18.65 -84.34
C ASP A 860 49.24 18.14 -83.04
N LYS A 861 50.45 18.63 -82.72
CA LYS A 861 51.17 18.29 -81.49
C LYS A 861 50.45 18.72 -80.20
N ASP A 862 49.58 19.73 -80.26
CA ASP A 862 48.95 20.36 -79.09
C ASP A 862 47.45 20.04 -78.96
N ILE A 863 46.86 19.27 -79.88
CA ILE A 863 45.40 19.01 -79.93
C ILE A 863 44.88 18.39 -78.62
N HIS A 864 45.59 17.42 -78.04
CA HIS A 864 45.15 16.76 -76.81
C HIS A 864 45.14 17.73 -75.61
N ALA A 865 46.24 18.47 -75.42
CA ALA A 865 46.37 19.45 -74.34
C ALA A 865 45.37 20.61 -74.49
N ALA A 866 45.13 21.07 -75.72
CA ALA A 866 44.15 22.09 -76.02
C ALA A 866 42.72 21.63 -75.70
N LYS A 867 42.39 20.38 -76.03
CA LYS A 867 41.08 19.80 -75.71
C LYS A 867 40.83 19.75 -74.20
N GLU A 868 41.80 19.26 -73.41
CA GLU A 868 41.70 19.23 -71.95
C GLU A 868 41.53 20.63 -71.33
N ALA A 869 42.32 21.60 -71.79
CA ALA A 869 42.23 22.98 -71.32
C ALA A 869 40.89 23.63 -71.71
N PHE A 870 40.43 23.47 -72.95
CA PHE A 870 39.17 24.03 -73.42
C PHE A 870 37.96 23.40 -72.72
N ASP A 871 37.98 22.08 -72.51
CA ASP A 871 36.94 21.39 -71.74
C ASP A 871 36.93 21.85 -70.27
N THR A 872 38.09 22.15 -69.69
CA THR A 872 38.18 22.77 -68.36
C THR A 872 37.54 24.15 -68.31
N ILE A 873 37.83 25.02 -69.28
CA ILE A 873 37.23 26.37 -69.35
C ILE A 873 35.71 26.31 -69.55
N ASN A 874 35.23 25.33 -70.31
CA ASN A 874 33.80 25.11 -70.54
C ASN A 874 33.04 24.63 -69.29
N LYS A 875 33.72 24.06 -68.28
CA LYS A 875 33.07 23.57 -67.04
C LYS A 875 32.68 24.74 -66.13
N LYS A 876 31.54 24.59 -65.44
CA LYS A 876 31.07 25.59 -64.47
C LYS A 876 31.97 25.66 -63.23
N GLN A 877 32.36 24.49 -62.70
CA GLN A 877 33.24 24.33 -61.54
C GLN A 877 34.28 23.22 -61.83
N PRO A 878 35.41 23.56 -62.47
CA PRO A 878 36.53 22.65 -62.64
C PRO A 878 37.33 22.49 -61.33
N ASP A 879 38.08 21.39 -61.20
CA ASP A 879 39.01 21.20 -60.07
C ASP A 879 40.28 22.05 -60.22
N ASN A 880 40.94 22.38 -59.10
CA ASN A 880 42.09 23.28 -59.07
C ASN A 880 43.25 22.83 -59.95
N ASN A 881 43.56 21.53 -59.99
CA ASN A 881 44.64 20.99 -60.83
C ASN A 881 44.33 21.15 -62.32
N SER A 882 43.09 20.91 -62.73
CA SER A 882 42.64 21.19 -64.11
C SER A 882 42.71 22.68 -64.43
N ILE A 883 42.31 23.56 -63.50
CA ILE A 883 42.38 25.03 -63.67
C ILE A 883 43.83 25.48 -63.88
N GLU A 884 44.76 25.05 -63.02
CA GLU A 884 46.18 25.41 -63.13
C GLU A 884 46.80 24.93 -64.45
N LYS A 885 46.50 23.70 -64.86
CA LYS A 885 46.93 23.17 -66.17
C LYS A 885 46.36 23.98 -67.33
N ALA A 886 45.08 24.37 -67.26
CA ALA A 886 44.45 25.20 -68.28
C ALA A 886 45.07 26.60 -68.34
N ILE A 887 45.34 27.25 -67.18
CA ILE A 887 46.03 28.54 -67.11
C ILE A 887 47.43 28.43 -67.73
N SER A 888 48.19 27.39 -67.36
CA SER A 888 49.53 27.13 -67.90
C SER A 888 49.50 26.94 -69.42
N PHE A 889 48.56 26.13 -69.92
CA PHE A 889 48.35 25.94 -71.35
C PHE A 889 48.03 27.25 -72.07
N LEU A 890 47.08 28.05 -71.56
CA LEU A 890 46.74 29.34 -72.16
C LEU A 890 47.97 30.27 -72.21
N ASN A 891 48.83 30.24 -71.20
CA ASN A 891 50.05 31.06 -71.19
C ASN A 891 51.10 30.64 -72.23
N GLN A 892 51.19 29.36 -72.57
CA GLN A 892 52.18 28.83 -73.53
C GLN A 892 51.69 28.82 -74.99
N ALA A 893 50.37 28.81 -75.22
CA ALA A 893 49.80 28.65 -76.55
C ALA A 893 49.75 29.99 -77.34
N ASP A 894 50.81 30.31 -78.08
CA ASP A 894 50.92 31.55 -78.88
C ASP A 894 49.87 31.70 -79.99
N TYR A 895 49.35 30.58 -80.51
CA TYR A 895 48.32 30.57 -81.56
C TYR A 895 46.94 31.02 -81.06
N ILE A 896 46.70 31.12 -79.75
CA ILE A 896 45.44 31.63 -79.20
C ILE A 896 45.17 33.08 -79.66
N LYS A 897 46.23 33.89 -79.83
CA LYS A 897 46.13 35.26 -80.36
C LYS A 897 45.67 35.31 -81.82
N GLN A 898 45.77 34.19 -82.55
CA GLN A 898 45.40 34.09 -83.96
C GLN A 898 43.94 33.68 -84.15
N LEU A 899 43.23 33.28 -83.08
CA LEU A 899 41.85 32.82 -83.14
C LEU A 899 40.88 33.87 -83.71
N ASP A 900 41.15 35.16 -83.52
CA ASP A 900 40.29 36.23 -84.03
C ASP A 900 40.61 36.66 -85.48
N ILE A 901 41.69 36.12 -86.08
CA ILE A 901 42.10 36.49 -87.44
C ILE A 901 41.30 35.69 -88.48
N LYS A 902 40.35 36.33 -89.17
CA LYS A 902 39.48 35.70 -90.19
C LYS A 902 40.25 34.86 -91.21
N LYS A 903 41.37 35.36 -91.73
CA LYS A 903 42.20 34.65 -92.72
C LYS A 903 42.76 33.33 -92.17
N VAL A 904 43.18 33.30 -90.90
CA VAL A 904 43.69 32.09 -90.24
C VAL A 904 42.55 31.09 -90.04
N ARG A 905 41.40 31.58 -89.56
CA ARG A 905 40.19 30.76 -89.38
C ARG A 905 39.74 30.10 -90.68
N ASP A 906 39.59 30.89 -91.74
CA ASP A 906 39.10 30.41 -93.03
C ASP A 906 40.07 29.42 -93.66
N ASN A 907 41.38 29.68 -93.57
CA ASN A 907 42.39 28.74 -94.04
C ASN A 907 42.38 27.42 -93.25
N ALA A 908 42.26 27.50 -91.92
CA ALA A 908 42.19 26.32 -91.05
C ALA A 908 40.91 25.50 -91.31
N PHE A 909 39.78 26.18 -91.50
CA PHE A 909 38.50 25.54 -91.84
C PHE A 909 38.56 24.87 -93.22
N CYS A 910 39.10 25.55 -94.23
CA CYS A 910 39.26 24.98 -95.56
C CYS A 910 40.16 23.74 -95.52
N THR A 911 41.34 23.85 -94.92
CA THR A 911 42.34 22.76 -94.90
C THR A 911 41.86 21.55 -94.11
N ARG A 912 41.18 21.74 -92.97
CA ARG A 912 40.86 20.65 -92.03
C ARG A 912 39.42 20.16 -92.06
N ILE A 913 38.48 21.00 -92.48
CA ILE A 913 37.05 20.64 -92.57
C ILE A 913 36.65 20.39 -94.02
N ILE A 914 36.83 21.36 -94.92
CA ILE A 914 36.40 21.23 -96.33
C ILE A 914 37.27 20.24 -97.11
N LYS A 915 38.59 20.23 -96.84
CA LYS A 915 39.58 19.33 -97.46
C LYS A 915 39.50 19.41 -99.00
N SER A 916 39.47 18.28 -99.69
CA SER A 916 39.46 18.19 -101.16
C SER A 916 38.18 18.70 -101.84
N TYR A 917 37.13 19.04 -101.09
CA TYR A 917 35.90 19.60 -101.64
C TYR A 917 36.00 21.10 -101.92
N ASP A 918 37.10 21.76 -101.54
CA ASP A 918 37.34 23.20 -101.70
C ASP A 918 37.22 23.68 -103.16
N VAL A 919 37.51 22.79 -104.11
CA VAL A 919 37.33 23.04 -105.56
C VAL A 919 35.87 23.32 -105.93
N MET A 920 34.91 22.71 -105.22
CA MET A 920 33.46 22.91 -105.42
C MET A 920 32.82 23.79 -104.33
N LEU A 921 33.43 23.82 -103.14
CA LEU A 921 32.98 24.51 -101.94
C LEU A 921 33.91 25.69 -101.63
N ASP A 922 33.98 26.64 -102.57
CA ASP A 922 34.87 27.81 -102.52
C ASP A 922 34.33 28.95 -101.61
N ASP A 923 33.01 29.05 -101.44
CA ASP A 923 32.39 29.95 -100.46
C ASP A 923 32.35 29.32 -99.06
N ILE A 924 33.35 29.67 -98.25
CA ILE A 924 33.51 29.18 -96.88
C ILE A 924 32.33 29.58 -95.98
N GLU A 925 31.73 30.76 -96.16
CA GLU A 925 30.63 31.22 -95.30
C GLU A 925 29.33 30.49 -95.63
N GLU A 926 29.09 30.19 -96.91
CA GLU A 926 27.98 29.32 -97.33
C GLU A 926 28.10 27.93 -96.68
N VAL A 927 29.31 27.35 -96.69
CA VAL A 927 29.57 26.03 -96.11
C VAL A 927 29.37 26.04 -94.59
N LYS A 928 29.90 27.03 -93.87
CA LYS A 928 29.68 27.16 -92.42
C LYS A 928 28.20 27.26 -92.08
N ASN A 929 27.43 28.07 -92.80
CA ASN A 929 26.00 28.24 -92.57
C ASN A 929 25.19 26.98 -92.92
N TYR A 930 25.60 26.26 -93.96
CA TYR A 930 24.99 24.99 -94.30
C TYR A 930 25.22 23.96 -93.19
N LEU A 931 26.47 23.76 -92.74
CA LEU A 931 26.79 22.82 -91.67
C LEU A 931 26.08 23.17 -90.36
N ASP A 932 26.06 24.45 -89.98
CA ASP A 932 25.33 24.96 -88.80
C ASP A 932 23.82 24.67 -88.84
N LYS A 933 23.24 24.65 -90.04
CA LYS A 933 21.81 24.36 -90.24
C LYS A 933 21.50 22.86 -90.23
N VAL A 934 22.40 22.03 -90.78
CA VAL A 934 22.11 20.60 -91.03
C VAL A 934 22.71 19.66 -90.00
N ILE A 935 23.66 20.11 -89.19
CA ILE A 935 24.31 19.31 -88.15
C ILE A 935 23.79 19.74 -86.79
N THR A 936 23.25 18.79 -86.03
CA THR A 936 22.71 19.04 -84.68
C THR A 936 23.79 19.23 -83.62
N ALA A 937 24.98 18.67 -83.83
CA ALA A 937 26.12 18.85 -82.93
C ALA A 937 26.63 20.30 -82.96
N SER A 938 27.05 20.82 -81.80
CA SER A 938 27.63 22.17 -81.68
C SER A 938 28.83 22.33 -82.61
N PRO A 939 29.06 23.52 -83.20
CA PRO A 939 30.27 23.79 -83.98
C PRO A 939 31.58 23.44 -83.27
N TYR A 940 31.60 23.49 -81.93
CA TYR A 940 32.75 23.05 -81.11
C TYR A 940 33.11 21.58 -81.33
N ASP A 941 32.11 20.73 -81.54
CA ASP A 941 32.21 19.26 -81.60
C ASP A 941 32.38 18.74 -83.04
N TRP A 942 32.46 19.61 -84.05
CA TRP A 942 32.56 19.21 -85.47
C TRP A 942 33.91 18.59 -85.85
N PHE A 943 34.97 18.84 -85.09
CA PHE A 943 36.31 18.37 -85.44
C PHE A 943 36.39 16.84 -85.39
N GLY A 944 36.54 16.20 -86.56
CA GLY A 944 36.58 14.74 -86.67
C GLY A 944 35.20 14.05 -86.58
N LEU A 945 34.09 14.80 -86.65
CA LEU A 945 32.74 14.24 -86.64
C LEU A 945 32.38 13.70 -88.04
N PRO A 946 32.11 12.38 -88.21
CA PRO A 946 31.87 11.79 -89.54
C PRO A 946 30.66 12.38 -90.29
N GLU A 947 29.68 12.89 -89.54
CA GLU A 947 28.50 13.55 -90.10
C GLU A 947 28.85 14.82 -90.88
N VAL A 948 29.87 15.56 -90.44
CA VAL A 948 30.37 16.76 -91.13
C VAL A 948 30.88 16.40 -92.52
N ASP A 949 31.74 15.38 -92.61
CA ASP A 949 32.29 14.91 -93.87
C ASP A 949 31.18 14.44 -94.83
N LYS A 950 30.17 13.71 -94.32
CA LYS A 950 29.02 13.25 -95.13
C LYS A 950 28.19 14.42 -95.66
N LYS A 951 27.97 15.47 -94.87
CA LYS A 951 27.19 16.64 -95.28
C LYS A 951 27.94 17.53 -96.26
N LEU A 952 29.24 17.68 -96.08
CA LEU A 952 30.11 18.34 -97.06
C LEU A 952 30.08 17.63 -98.41
N GLN A 953 30.17 16.30 -98.41
CA GLN A 953 30.05 15.50 -99.62
C GLN A 953 28.72 15.76 -100.35
N GLN A 954 27.59 15.71 -99.63
CA GLN A 954 26.26 15.99 -100.20
C GLN A 954 26.18 17.41 -100.79
N MET A 955 26.73 18.41 -100.11
CA MET A 955 26.75 19.80 -100.62
C MET A 955 27.62 19.93 -101.87
N ALA A 956 28.78 19.27 -101.88
CA ALA A 956 29.68 19.24 -103.02
C ALA A 956 29.04 18.54 -104.23
N GLU A 957 28.33 17.42 -104.04
CA GLU A 957 27.57 16.70 -105.08
C GLU A 957 26.46 17.56 -105.70
N VAL A 958 25.70 18.30 -104.88
CA VAL A 958 24.66 19.21 -105.37
C VAL A 958 25.26 20.35 -106.19
N LYS A 959 26.33 21.00 -105.71
CA LYS A 959 27.02 22.06 -106.47
C LYS A 959 27.67 21.53 -107.74
N TYR A 960 28.20 20.31 -107.70
CA TYR A 960 28.74 19.65 -108.88
C TYR A 960 27.63 19.43 -109.91
N THR A 961 26.45 18.97 -109.52
CA THR A 961 25.32 18.76 -110.45
C THR A 961 24.79 20.07 -111.05
N GLN A 962 24.73 21.15 -110.27
CA GLN A 962 24.16 22.43 -110.72
C GLN A 962 25.05 23.24 -111.66
N ARG A 963 26.38 23.19 -111.48
CA ARG A 963 27.36 23.98 -112.26
C ARG A 963 28.68 23.25 -112.50
N GLY A 964 29.05 22.30 -111.64
CA GLY A 964 30.31 21.56 -111.79
C GLY A 964 30.34 20.63 -112.99
N CYS A 965 29.21 20.02 -113.36
CA CYS A 965 29.05 19.19 -114.54
C CYS A 965 29.23 20.04 -115.80
N ASP A 966 28.56 21.19 -115.89
CA ASP A 966 28.74 22.12 -117.02
C ASP A 966 30.18 22.65 -117.10
N LYS A 967 30.82 22.97 -115.96
CA LYS A 967 32.25 23.35 -115.96
C LYS A 967 33.16 22.20 -116.39
N ALA A 968 32.84 20.97 -116.00
CA ALA A 968 33.58 19.78 -116.41
C ALA A 968 33.37 19.50 -117.90
N LEU A 969 32.14 19.60 -118.39
CA LEU A 969 31.76 19.46 -119.80
C LEU A 969 32.38 20.56 -120.65
N GLU A 970 32.32 21.82 -120.24
CA GLU A 970 32.97 22.94 -120.94
C GLU A 970 34.49 22.76 -120.99
N LYS A 971 35.08 22.20 -119.92
CA LYS A 971 36.50 21.83 -119.90
C LYS A 971 36.78 20.66 -120.85
N ILE A 972 35.87 19.70 -121.00
CA ILE A 972 35.95 18.59 -121.96
C ILE A 972 35.73 19.06 -123.41
N ASP A 973 34.78 19.96 -123.67
CA ASP A 973 34.47 20.51 -125.00
C ASP A 973 35.60 21.41 -125.52
N ARG A 974 36.34 22.05 -124.63
CA ARG A 974 37.56 22.80 -124.96
C ARG A 974 38.77 21.89 -125.19
N MET A 975 38.69 20.60 -124.88
CA MET A 975 39.78 19.67 -125.16
C MET A 975 39.77 19.26 -126.62
N ASP A 976 40.97 19.11 -127.20
CA ASP A 976 41.12 18.59 -128.55
C ASP A 976 40.59 17.15 -128.63
N VAL A 977 40.03 16.77 -129.79
CA VAL A 977 39.35 15.47 -129.99
C VAL A 977 40.28 14.29 -129.69
N ALA A 978 41.59 14.43 -129.93
CA ALA A 978 42.56 13.40 -129.57
C ALA A 978 42.73 13.25 -128.05
N ASP A 979 42.73 14.37 -127.31
CA ASP A 979 42.84 14.38 -125.85
C ASP A 979 41.57 13.92 -125.16
N VAL A 980 40.38 14.22 -125.70
CA VAL A 980 39.12 13.66 -125.19
C VAL A 980 39.10 12.15 -125.36
N LYS A 981 39.49 11.62 -126.54
CA LYS A 981 39.57 10.17 -126.76
C LYS A 981 40.61 9.50 -125.86
N ARG A 982 41.74 10.16 -125.57
CA ARG A 982 42.75 9.65 -124.63
C ARG A 982 42.20 9.66 -123.20
N TYR A 983 41.62 10.77 -122.76
CA TYR A 983 41.02 10.91 -121.44
C TYR A 983 39.89 9.91 -121.21
N LEU A 984 39.01 9.69 -122.19
CA LEU A 984 37.95 8.66 -122.08
C LEU A 984 38.54 7.25 -121.99
N LYS A 985 39.60 6.93 -122.76
CA LYS A 985 40.30 5.64 -122.70
C LYS A 985 41.01 5.42 -121.37
N ASP A 986 41.61 6.46 -120.80
CA ASP A 986 42.27 6.38 -119.49
C ASP A 986 41.22 6.31 -118.36
N LEU A 987 40.12 7.07 -118.46
CA LEU A 987 39.01 7.04 -117.52
C LEU A 987 38.33 5.66 -117.46
N ILE A 988 38.13 4.96 -118.58
CA ILE A 988 37.57 3.59 -118.56
C ILE A 988 38.59 2.53 -118.11
N ARG A 989 39.90 2.77 -118.28
CA ARG A 989 40.93 1.87 -117.72
C ARG A 989 40.93 1.93 -116.20
N ASP A 990 40.75 3.13 -115.65
CA ASP A 990 40.86 3.37 -114.21
C ASP A 990 39.50 3.36 -113.48
N ASN A 991 38.39 3.47 -114.20
CA ASN A 991 37.03 3.43 -113.66
C ASN A 991 36.13 2.46 -114.45
N MET A 992 36.11 1.20 -114.00
CA MET A 992 35.30 0.11 -114.56
C MET A 992 33.81 0.48 -114.71
N ILE A 993 33.25 1.27 -113.78
CA ILE A 993 31.81 1.63 -113.80
C ILE A 993 31.49 2.45 -115.06
N VAL A 994 32.31 3.45 -115.36
CA VAL A 994 32.15 4.29 -116.57
C VAL A 994 32.31 3.44 -117.84
N GLY A 995 33.23 2.47 -117.83
CA GLY A 995 33.40 1.54 -118.96
C GLY A 995 32.17 0.65 -119.21
N MET A 996 31.51 0.16 -118.16
CA MET A 996 30.29 -0.65 -118.29
C MET A 996 29.10 0.15 -118.83
N GLU A 997 28.95 1.42 -118.45
CA GLU A 997 27.86 2.27 -118.93
C GLU A 997 27.93 2.52 -120.43
N ILE A 998 29.13 2.73 -120.99
CA ILE A 998 29.33 2.90 -122.45
C ILE A 998 28.97 1.64 -123.25
N ILE A 999 29.24 0.44 -122.71
CA ILE A 999 28.92 -0.84 -123.39
C ILE A 999 27.40 -1.08 -123.46
N LYS A 1000 26.62 -0.56 -122.50
CA LYS A 1000 25.16 -0.78 -122.42
C LYS A 1000 24.31 0.06 -123.38
N ASP A 1001 24.82 1.22 -123.82
CA ASP A 1001 24.12 2.15 -124.72
C ASP A 1001 24.46 1.93 -126.22
N SER A 1002 25.15 0.82 -126.55
CA SER A 1002 25.59 0.45 -127.91
C SER A 1002 24.77 -0.68 -128.52
#